data_AF-A9V1V1-F1
#
_entry.id   AF-A9V1V1-F1
#
_cell.length_a   1.000
_cell.length_b   1.000
_cell.length_c   1.000
_cell.angle_alpha   90.00
_cell.angle_beta   90.00
_cell.angle_gamma   90.00
#
_symmetry.space_group_name_H-M   'P 1'
#
loop_
_entity.id
_entity.type
_entity.pdbx_description
1 polymer ?
#
loop_
_entity_poly.entity_id
_entity_poly.type
_entity_poly.pdbx_seq_one_letter_code
_entity_poly.pdbx_strand_id
1 'polypeptide(L)'
;MHPPLCSSSAAKPIKEWFVNQTSRALLLPASATASDAVEFDIRVTYLAACLQTHELCILNNEPGYHTLQLDDDDANANPKCRLLRTVSYEEAIELSGTTPEVIHPEALTIARTHDVKVALQSVHMAAGSRGTDIYNHAPASGHASPLQSSHANHVDLPLKALRVKHDVVLWSLSSPAMRQAAGFMEKVFSTLAKFSISVDVVTTSDSTISMTLDPLGSYADNAVLLQAAKELAKICQIQSYHPCAVISIVGDGVNGRLADIMRVLNVQPHMVSRASSGASISVVVDEVNSQQQAQMAKDLFDLVDMNADCFMDTEAPVARRQGGSTASTSTASSPSNGLQTPDSASDRPLTAPALQQALDPFAQDADSKSETTVTGAEESHNESPIDPVEVIAPKPLPLCPRDPFTPYSEDSAYPASIDARWWWAQRDVLRQKVGDVEPVYVYSRDMAFRQTQRLISNLNAVDSLFFAIKANSHPDVLRAVHAAGAGFECVSQMEIDLILSLFPDIDVRHLLFTPNFAARSEYEHALKLGVNVTVDNSFVLQEWHELFRGAKVLLRIDSGQGQGHHAHVKTGGSASKFGLDVHELAEVAQLCAAHGIEVFGLHCHSGSGVENTTLWANHLQYLAKLAREHFPAARVINVGGGLSIPYTFGGAEVNLKAVDDALAAAKAEFPQFQVWMEPGRFIAAQCGIVLAKVTQIKHKSGVKFVGVTAGMHTMIRPALYQAYHEVVNISRDGPPANAVVCGPICESGDVFARERPLPEDTREGDVLLIDCCGAYGFCMASTYNLRPLPEELIV
;
A
#
# COMPACT_ATOMS: atom_id res chain seq x y z
N MET A 1 -25.51 13.16 -40.79
CA MET A 1 -24.88 14.24 -41.57
C MET A 1 -23.49 14.46 -40.99
N HIS A 2 -22.46 14.66 -41.82
CA HIS A 2 -21.11 15.02 -41.32
C HIS A 2 -20.92 16.55 -41.34
N PRO A 3 -20.42 17.15 -40.25
CA PRO A 3 -19.63 18.38 -40.27
C PRO A 3 -18.12 18.06 -40.22
N PRO A 4 -17.23 19.01 -40.59
CA PRO A 4 -15.80 18.74 -40.79
C PRO A 4 -14.95 18.92 -39.53
N LEU A 5 -13.95 18.06 -39.35
CA LEU A 5 -12.81 18.33 -38.47
C LEU A 5 -11.71 19.02 -39.27
N CYS A 6 -11.31 20.23 -38.86
CA CYS A 6 -10.28 21.01 -39.53
C CYS A 6 -9.15 21.37 -38.54
N SER A 7 -7.95 20.89 -38.87
CA SER A 7 -6.61 21.45 -38.63
C SER A 7 -6.23 22.19 -37.32
N SER A 8 -4.96 21.95 -36.95
CA SER A 8 -4.05 22.78 -36.13
C SER A 8 -4.15 22.73 -34.59
N SER A 9 -3.03 22.29 -34.01
CA SER A 9 -2.33 22.74 -32.79
C SER A 9 -3.08 23.31 -31.57
N ALA A 10 -2.49 22.97 -30.41
CA ALA A 10 -2.79 23.40 -29.04
C ALA A 10 -3.89 22.61 -28.32
N ALA A 11 -3.55 22.14 -27.12
CA ALA A 11 -4.47 21.42 -26.23
C ALA A 11 -5.65 22.30 -25.81
N LYS A 12 -6.83 21.70 -25.68
CA LYS A 12 -8.02 22.33 -25.10
C LYS A 12 -8.67 21.39 -24.08
N PRO A 13 -9.35 21.92 -23.04
CA PRO A 13 -9.82 21.10 -21.93
C PRO A 13 -11.05 20.25 -22.28
N ILE A 14 -11.27 19.20 -21.48
CA ILE A 14 -12.43 18.30 -21.54
C ILE A 14 -13.73 19.11 -21.33
N LYS A 15 -14.42 19.46 -22.41
CA LYS A 15 -15.67 20.26 -22.39
C LYS A 15 -16.68 19.91 -23.50
N GLU A 16 -16.81 18.65 -23.86
CA GLU A 16 -17.91 18.20 -24.74
C GLU A 16 -18.34 16.75 -24.41
N TRP A 17 -19.37 16.60 -23.57
CA TRP A 17 -20.01 15.31 -23.27
C TRP A 17 -21.13 15.06 -24.30
N PHE A 18 -20.87 14.24 -25.31
CA PHE A 18 -21.84 13.95 -26.36
C PHE A 18 -22.81 12.82 -25.97
N VAL A 19 -23.84 13.16 -25.20
CA VAL A 19 -25.01 12.28 -25.01
C VAL A 19 -25.87 12.30 -26.27
N ASN A 20 -25.69 11.30 -27.15
CA ASN A 20 -26.52 11.16 -28.35
C ASN A 20 -27.91 10.62 -27.96
N GLN A 21 -28.87 11.54 -27.77
CA GLN A 21 -30.23 11.22 -27.29
C GLN A 21 -31.00 10.24 -28.20
N THR A 22 -30.68 10.14 -29.48
CA THR A 22 -31.27 9.16 -30.41
C THR A 22 -30.62 7.78 -30.37
N SER A 23 -29.53 7.59 -29.63
CA SER A 23 -28.76 6.33 -29.62
C SER A 23 -28.45 5.77 -28.23
N ARG A 24 -28.62 6.54 -27.13
CA ARG A 24 -28.25 6.13 -25.76
C ARG A 24 -26.80 5.62 -25.65
N ALA A 25 -25.90 6.26 -26.39
CA ALA A 25 -24.47 5.99 -26.38
C ALA A 25 -23.70 7.14 -25.71
N LEU A 26 -22.67 6.79 -24.92
CA LEU A 26 -21.72 7.72 -24.31
C LEU A 26 -20.33 7.51 -24.95
N LEU A 27 -19.65 8.60 -25.32
CA LEU A 27 -18.31 8.59 -25.92
C LEU A 27 -17.39 9.52 -25.11
N LEU A 28 -16.23 9.02 -24.68
CA LEU A 28 -15.28 9.78 -23.87
C LEU A 28 -13.82 9.52 -24.31
N PRO A 29 -12.93 10.54 -24.27
CA PRO A 29 -11.54 10.42 -24.69
C PRO A 29 -10.65 9.75 -23.62
N ALA A 30 -9.52 9.19 -24.07
CA ALA A 30 -8.54 8.47 -23.26
C ALA A 30 -7.99 9.27 -22.06
N SER A 31 -7.58 8.53 -21.03
CA SER A 31 -6.75 9.01 -19.93
C SER A 31 -5.36 9.45 -20.41
N ALA A 32 -4.73 10.37 -19.67
CA ALA A 32 -3.35 10.80 -19.89
C ALA A 32 -2.30 9.95 -19.13
N THR A 33 -2.71 9.14 -18.14
CA THR A 33 -1.82 8.26 -17.36
C THR A 33 -2.44 6.88 -17.10
N ALA A 34 -1.61 5.89 -16.79
CA ALA A 34 -2.05 4.52 -16.53
C ALA A 34 -2.82 4.37 -15.19
N SER A 35 -2.45 5.12 -14.14
CA SER A 35 -3.19 5.11 -12.87
C SER A 35 -4.56 5.77 -13.01
N ASP A 36 -4.64 6.88 -13.75
CA ASP A 36 -5.90 7.57 -14.00
C ASP A 36 -6.85 6.74 -14.89
N ALA A 37 -6.31 5.86 -15.75
CA ALA A 37 -7.10 5.00 -16.63
C ALA A 37 -7.99 4.01 -15.87
N VAL A 38 -7.46 3.37 -14.82
CA VAL A 38 -8.22 2.41 -13.99
C VAL A 38 -9.40 3.11 -13.29
N GLU A 39 -9.16 4.26 -12.67
CA GLU A 39 -10.21 5.02 -12.00
C GLU A 39 -11.21 5.62 -13.02
N PHE A 40 -10.74 6.01 -14.21
CA PHE A 40 -11.57 6.48 -15.30
C PHE A 40 -12.55 5.40 -15.78
N ASP A 41 -12.06 4.21 -16.17
CA ASP A 41 -12.88 3.08 -16.66
C ASP A 41 -14.05 2.76 -15.72
N ILE A 42 -13.75 2.64 -14.42
CA ILE A 42 -14.74 2.36 -13.37
C ILE A 42 -15.77 3.49 -13.30
N ARG A 43 -15.32 4.75 -13.21
CA ARG A 43 -16.21 5.93 -13.08
C ARG A 43 -17.09 6.13 -14.31
N VAL A 44 -16.57 5.98 -15.53
CA VAL A 44 -17.35 6.18 -16.76
C VAL A 44 -18.35 5.06 -16.98
N THR A 45 -18.01 3.84 -16.58
CA THR A 45 -18.94 2.70 -16.64
C THR A 45 -20.04 2.80 -15.59
N TYR A 46 -19.72 3.27 -14.38
CA TYR A 46 -20.71 3.59 -13.36
C TYR A 46 -21.65 4.73 -13.78
N LEU A 47 -21.13 5.77 -14.44
CA LEU A 47 -21.92 6.85 -15.02
C LEU A 47 -22.87 6.34 -16.13
N ALA A 48 -22.38 5.49 -17.02
CA ALA A 48 -23.16 4.86 -18.09
C ALA A 48 -24.33 4.02 -17.52
N ALA A 49 -24.05 3.20 -16.49
CA ALA A 49 -25.07 2.47 -15.75
C ALA A 49 -26.12 3.39 -15.10
N CYS A 50 -25.69 4.46 -14.43
CA CYS A 50 -26.59 5.46 -13.82
C CYS A 50 -27.47 6.19 -14.85
N LEU A 51 -26.96 6.40 -16.07
CA LEU A 51 -27.68 7.03 -17.19
C LEU A 51 -28.56 6.03 -17.98
N GLN A 52 -28.54 4.74 -17.65
CA GLN A 52 -29.26 3.67 -18.36
C GLN A 52 -28.95 3.65 -19.87
N THR A 53 -27.69 3.88 -20.24
CA THR A 53 -27.20 3.75 -21.62
C THR A 53 -27.17 2.28 -22.04
N HIS A 54 -27.48 1.98 -23.30
CA HIS A 54 -27.33 0.62 -23.83
C HIS A 54 -25.91 0.34 -24.34
N GLU A 55 -25.14 1.39 -24.64
CA GLU A 55 -23.80 1.28 -25.19
C GLU A 55 -22.87 2.36 -24.59
N LEU A 56 -21.68 1.96 -24.18
CA LEU A 56 -20.60 2.83 -23.70
C LEU A 56 -19.41 2.65 -24.64
N CYS A 57 -18.92 3.72 -25.25
CA CYS A 57 -17.73 3.69 -26.08
C CYS A 57 -16.55 4.34 -25.36
N ILE A 58 -15.48 3.54 -25.16
CA ILE A 58 -14.25 3.95 -24.49
C ILE A 58 -13.15 4.06 -25.56
N LEU A 59 -12.54 5.24 -25.65
CA LEU A 59 -11.39 5.49 -26.50
C LEU A 59 -10.11 5.30 -25.68
N ASN A 60 -9.36 4.24 -25.96
CA ASN A 60 -8.08 3.92 -25.32
C ASN A 60 -6.92 4.01 -26.34
N ASN A 61 -5.69 3.69 -25.92
CA ASN A 61 -4.56 3.59 -26.83
C ASN A 61 -4.63 2.29 -27.67
N GLU A 62 -4.97 1.17 -27.03
CA GLU A 62 -5.20 -0.11 -27.72
C GLU A 62 -6.63 -0.24 -28.27
N PRO A 63 -6.84 -0.91 -29.42
CA PRO A 63 -8.15 -1.06 -30.03
C PRO A 63 -9.01 -2.17 -29.39
N GLY A 64 -8.43 -3.00 -28.52
CA GLY A 64 -9.13 -4.11 -27.87
C GLY A 64 -8.24 -5.34 -27.66
N TYR A 65 -8.88 -6.50 -27.51
CA TYR A 65 -8.18 -7.76 -27.22
C TYR A 65 -7.74 -8.49 -28.48
N HIS A 66 -6.57 -9.13 -28.42
CA HIS A 66 -6.00 -9.87 -29.55
C HIS A 66 -6.01 -11.39 -29.31
N THR A 67 -6.00 -12.18 -30.39
CA THR A 67 -5.90 -13.66 -30.37
C THR A 67 -4.63 -14.15 -29.66
N LEU A 68 -3.56 -13.39 -29.76
CA LEU A 68 -2.31 -13.62 -29.05
C LEU A 68 -1.86 -12.27 -28.50
N GLN A 69 -1.60 -12.21 -27.20
CA GLN A 69 -0.90 -11.07 -26.62
C GLN A 69 0.45 -11.57 -26.14
N LEU A 70 1.49 -11.04 -26.79
CA LEU A 70 2.90 -11.24 -26.48
C LEU A 70 3.38 -10.05 -25.65
N ASP A 71 4.49 -10.22 -24.94
CA ASP A 71 5.20 -9.09 -24.32
C ASP A 71 5.69 -8.11 -25.41
N ASP A 72 5.80 -6.82 -25.05
CA ASP A 72 5.68 -5.69 -25.99
C ASP A 72 6.64 -5.68 -27.19
N ASP A 73 7.82 -6.28 -27.07
CA ASP A 73 8.86 -6.28 -28.12
C ASP A 73 8.53 -7.24 -29.29
N ASP A 74 7.81 -8.34 -29.05
CA ASP A 74 7.61 -9.42 -30.04
C ASP A 74 6.24 -9.33 -30.78
N ALA A 75 5.34 -8.45 -30.34
CA ALA A 75 3.96 -8.34 -30.88
C ALA A 75 3.89 -8.06 -32.40
N ASN A 76 4.87 -7.34 -32.96
CA ASN A 76 4.94 -7.05 -34.40
C ASN A 76 5.44 -8.22 -35.27
N ALA A 77 5.94 -9.31 -34.67
CA ALA A 77 6.60 -10.41 -35.39
C ALA A 77 5.66 -11.56 -35.82
N ASN A 78 4.45 -11.67 -35.24
CA ASN A 78 3.57 -12.84 -35.43
C ASN A 78 2.35 -12.56 -36.34
N PRO A 79 2.31 -13.10 -37.58
CA PRO A 79 1.23 -12.86 -38.54
C PRO A 79 -0.12 -13.55 -38.21
N LYS A 80 -0.22 -14.30 -37.10
CA LYS A 80 -1.49 -14.83 -36.57
C LYS A 80 -2.10 -13.98 -35.45
N CYS A 81 -1.45 -12.90 -35.01
CA CYS A 81 -2.07 -11.94 -34.09
C CYS A 81 -3.21 -11.20 -34.82
N ARG A 82 -4.42 -11.25 -34.27
CA ARG A 82 -5.63 -10.61 -34.84
C ARG A 82 -6.47 -9.98 -33.73
N LEU A 83 -7.05 -8.82 -34.02
CA LEU A 83 -8.00 -8.17 -33.12
C LEU A 83 -9.31 -8.98 -33.05
N LEU A 84 -9.78 -9.26 -31.85
CA LEU A 84 -11.06 -9.90 -31.58
C LEU A 84 -12.18 -8.89 -31.75
N ARG A 85 -13.14 -9.19 -32.62
CA ARG A 85 -14.26 -8.31 -32.91
C ARG A 85 -15.31 -8.31 -31.78
N THR A 86 -15.57 -9.47 -31.18
CA THR A 86 -16.59 -9.64 -30.14
C THR A 86 -16.15 -10.60 -29.03
N VAL A 87 -16.34 -10.18 -27.77
CA VAL A 87 -16.13 -11.02 -26.58
C VAL A 87 -17.29 -10.89 -25.59
N SER A 88 -17.52 -11.91 -24.77
CA SER A 88 -18.39 -11.80 -23.61
C SER A 88 -17.70 -11.05 -22.47
N TYR A 89 -18.45 -10.65 -21.44
CA TYR A 89 -17.84 -10.05 -20.25
C TYR A 89 -16.97 -11.06 -19.50
N GLU A 90 -17.38 -12.33 -19.45
CA GLU A 90 -16.61 -13.42 -18.87
C GLU A 90 -15.29 -13.63 -19.61
N GLU A 91 -15.30 -13.67 -20.95
CA GLU A 91 -14.06 -13.74 -21.75
C GLU A 91 -13.18 -12.49 -21.56
N ALA A 92 -13.77 -11.30 -21.52
CA ALA A 92 -13.06 -10.03 -21.34
C ALA A 92 -12.39 -9.93 -19.96
N ILE A 93 -13.03 -10.41 -18.90
CA ILE A 93 -12.46 -10.43 -17.54
C ILE A 93 -11.22 -11.33 -17.50
N GLU A 94 -11.30 -12.54 -18.06
CA GLU A 94 -10.16 -13.47 -18.17
C GLU A 94 -9.02 -12.89 -19.03
N LEU A 95 -9.34 -12.10 -20.07
CA LEU A 95 -8.38 -11.36 -20.90
C LEU A 95 -7.76 -10.12 -20.23
N SER A 96 -8.39 -9.58 -19.19
CA SER A 96 -7.94 -8.35 -18.53
C SER A 96 -6.96 -8.61 -17.38
N GLY A 97 -6.89 -9.85 -16.87
CA GLY A 97 -6.24 -10.18 -15.61
C GLY A 97 -4.73 -9.95 -15.52
N THR A 98 -4.02 -9.87 -16.65
CA THR A 98 -2.55 -9.68 -16.67
C THR A 98 -2.07 -8.38 -17.31
N THR A 99 -2.94 -7.64 -17.99
CA THR A 99 -2.58 -6.42 -18.76
C THR A 99 -3.71 -5.39 -18.66
N PRO A 100 -3.60 -4.38 -17.77
CA PRO A 100 -4.65 -3.37 -17.56
C PRO A 100 -4.78 -2.33 -18.70
N GLU A 101 -4.05 -2.50 -19.80
CA GLU A 101 -4.01 -1.54 -20.93
C GLU A 101 -5.31 -1.43 -21.73
N VAL A 102 -6.18 -2.45 -21.66
CA VAL A 102 -7.33 -2.59 -22.56
C VAL A 102 -8.63 -2.06 -21.93
N ILE A 103 -8.97 -2.55 -20.72
CA ILE A 103 -10.02 -2.04 -19.82
C ILE A 103 -9.90 -2.75 -18.45
N HIS A 104 -10.21 -2.06 -17.35
CA HIS A 104 -10.15 -2.64 -16.01
C HIS A 104 -11.25 -3.70 -15.72
N PRO A 105 -10.96 -4.87 -15.08
CA PRO A 105 -11.95 -5.92 -14.80
C PRO A 105 -13.17 -5.48 -13.98
N GLU A 106 -13.01 -4.50 -13.09
CA GLU A 106 -14.11 -3.98 -12.28
C GLU A 106 -15.12 -3.18 -13.12
N ALA A 107 -14.64 -2.44 -14.14
CA ALA A 107 -15.52 -1.76 -15.09
C ALA A 107 -16.35 -2.78 -15.89
N LEU A 108 -15.73 -3.86 -16.37
CA LEU A 108 -16.44 -4.98 -17.02
C LEU A 108 -17.51 -5.60 -16.10
N THR A 109 -17.22 -5.71 -14.81
CA THR A 109 -18.17 -6.21 -13.81
C THR A 109 -19.37 -5.27 -13.65
N ILE A 110 -19.14 -3.95 -13.59
CA ILE A 110 -20.21 -2.93 -13.52
C ILE A 110 -21.06 -2.93 -14.80
N ALA A 111 -20.42 -2.97 -15.98
CA ALA A 111 -21.09 -3.03 -17.27
C ALA A 111 -22.03 -4.24 -17.37
N ARG A 112 -21.51 -5.43 -17.03
CA ARG A 112 -22.24 -6.70 -17.03
C ARG A 112 -23.43 -6.69 -16.07
N THR A 113 -23.29 -6.08 -14.89
CA THR A 113 -24.38 -5.98 -13.89
C THR A 113 -25.54 -5.09 -14.35
N HIS A 114 -25.30 -4.16 -15.29
CA HIS A 114 -26.29 -3.19 -15.77
C HIS A 114 -26.64 -3.36 -17.26
N ASP A 115 -26.17 -4.44 -17.90
CA ASP A 115 -26.34 -4.78 -19.32
C ASP A 115 -25.91 -3.65 -20.29
N VAL A 116 -24.82 -2.94 -19.95
CA VAL A 116 -24.26 -1.84 -20.75
C VAL A 116 -23.16 -2.36 -21.67
N LYS A 117 -23.46 -2.58 -22.96
CA LYS A 117 -22.45 -3.00 -23.95
C LYS A 117 -21.27 -2.04 -23.95
N VAL A 118 -20.05 -2.55 -23.86
CA VAL A 118 -18.83 -1.73 -23.97
C VAL A 118 -18.24 -1.88 -25.37
N ALA A 119 -17.92 -0.77 -26.02
CA ALA A 119 -17.29 -0.73 -27.34
C ALA A 119 -15.92 -0.06 -27.23
N LEU A 120 -14.85 -0.85 -27.29
CA LEU A 120 -13.48 -0.34 -27.27
C LEU A 120 -13.10 0.21 -28.64
N GLN A 121 -12.34 1.31 -28.66
CA GLN A 121 -11.78 1.92 -29.87
C GLN A 121 -10.41 2.52 -29.55
N SER A 122 -9.46 2.47 -30.50
CA SER A 122 -8.18 3.17 -30.35
C SER A 122 -8.23 4.57 -30.92
N VAL A 123 -7.62 5.54 -30.23
CA VAL A 123 -7.36 6.90 -30.76
C VAL A 123 -6.44 6.92 -32.00
N HIS A 124 -5.83 5.79 -32.36
CA HIS A 124 -4.99 5.60 -33.54
C HIS A 124 -5.68 4.88 -34.71
N MET A 125 -6.95 4.46 -34.56
CA MET A 125 -7.71 3.80 -35.63
C MET A 125 -8.14 4.79 -36.74
N ALA A 126 -8.36 4.25 -37.95
CA ALA A 126 -8.97 5.00 -39.04
C ALA A 126 -10.47 5.27 -38.77
N ALA A 127 -10.98 6.41 -39.25
CA ALA A 127 -12.34 6.85 -38.98
C ALA A 127 -13.38 5.92 -39.64
N GLY A 128 -13.98 5.04 -38.84
CA GLY A 128 -14.98 4.04 -39.27
C GLY A 128 -14.61 2.60 -38.89
N SER A 129 -13.34 2.33 -38.59
CA SER A 129 -12.91 1.06 -37.98
C SER A 129 -13.52 0.90 -36.59
N ARG A 130 -13.81 -0.34 -36.19
CA ARG A 130 -14.23 -0.68 -34.82
C ARG A 130 -13.14 -1.46 -34.09
N GLY A 131 -13.04 -1.25 -32.79
CA GLY A 131 -12.28 -2.13 -31.90
C GLY A 131 -13.09 -3.34 -31.44
N THR A 132 -12.79 -3.87 -30.27
CA THR A 132 -13.56 -4.97 -29.67
C THR A 132 -14.89 -4.50 -29.06
N ASP A 133 -15.99 -5.13 -29.47
CA ASP A 133 -17.30 -5.01 -28.83
C ASP A 133 -17.45 -6.07 -27.71
N ILE A 134 -17.79 -5.66 -26.48
CA ILE A 134 -17.92 -6.49 -25.28
C ILE A 134 -19.38 -6.52 -24.81
N TYR A 135 -20.02 -7.69 -24.85
CA TYR A 135 -21.41 -7.88 -24.43
C TYR A 135 -21.79 -9.37 -24.29
N ASN A 136 -22.82 -9.67 -23.50
CA ASN A 136 -23.40 -11.01 -23.43
C ASN A 136 -23.97 -11.43 -24.79
N HIS A 137 -23.42 -12.49 -25.38
CA HIS A 137 -23.97 -13.06 -26.61
C HIS A 137 -25.36 -13.65 -26.31
N ALA A 138 -26.38 -13.20 -27.03
CA ALA A 138 -27.75 -13.67 -26.82
C ALA A 138 -27.85 -15.17 -27.16
N PRO A 139 -28.40 -16.02 -26.28
CA PRO A 139 -28.66 -17.41 -26.61
C PRO A 139 -29.68 -17.48 -27.76
N ALA A 140 -29.37 -18.25 -28.81
CA ALA A 140 -30.18 -18.34 -30.02
C ALA A 140 -31.56 -18.99 -29.76
N SER A 141 -32.54 -18.20 -29.30
CA SER A 141 -33.87 -18.67 -28.93
C SER A 141 -34.72 -18.94 -30.18
N GLY A 142 -34.86 -20.21 -30.56
CA GLY A 142 -35.75 -20.64 -31.64
C GLY A 142 -36.29 -22.05 -31.42
N HIS A 143 -37.61 -22.19 -31.34
CA HIS A 143 -38.25 -23.52 -31.32
C HIS A 143 -38.10 -24.20 -32.70
N ALA A 144 -37.40 -25.33 -32.72
CA ALA A 144 -37.44 -26.28 -33.83
C ALA A 144 -37.71 -27.70 -33.29
N SER A 145 -38.64 -28.42 -33.93
CA SER A 145 -39.00 -29.79 -33.54
C SER A 145 -37.88 -30.77 -33.87
N PRO A 146 -37.69 -31.85 -33.08
CA PRO A 146 -36.68 -32.86 -33.38
C PRO A 146 -37.14 -33.76 -34.54
N LEU A 147 -36.64 -33.54 -35.76
CA LEU A 147 -36.60 -34.55 -36.84
C LEU A 147 -35.69 -34.11 -38.02
N GLN A 148 -34.65 -34.92 -38.28
CA GLN A 148 -33.99 -35.15 -39.58
C GLN A 148 -33.54 -33.96 -40.45
N SER A 149 -32.26 -33.61 -40.35
CA SER A 149 -31.41 -33.34 -41.51
C SER A 149 -30.03 -33.98 -41.32
N SER A 150 -29.60 -34.83 -42.23
CA SER A 150 -28.33 -35.55 -42.15
C SER A 150 -27.22 -34.87 -42.96
N HIS A 151 -26.00 -34.90 -42.42
CA HIS A 151 -24.72 -34.37 -42.95
C HIS A 151 -24.33 -32.96 -42.47
N ALA A 152 -23.01 -32.73 -42.42
CA ALA A 152 -22.28 -31.65 -41.75
C ALA A 152 -22.37 -31.65 -40.20
N ASN A 153 -21.23 -31.98 -39.56
CA ASN A 153 -20.97 -31.72 -38.15
C ASN A 153 -20.44 -30.28 -37.96
N HIS A 154 -20.24 -29.89 -36.69
CA HIS A 154 -19.65 -28.63 -36.16
C HIS A 154 -20.67 -27.56 -35.74
N VAL A 155 -21.07 -27.64 -34.47
CA VAL A 155 -21.48 -26.47 -33.67
C VAL A 155 -20.26 -26.11 -32.82
N ASP A 156 -19.23 -25.59 -33.49
CA ASP A 156 -17.93 -25.29 -32.90
C ASP A 156 -17.89 -23.84 -32.44
N LEU A 157 -18.02 -23.63 -31.12
CA LEU A 157 -17.72 -22.36 -30.48
C LEU A 157 -16.18 -22.19 -30.44
N PRO A 158 -15.64 -21.06 -30.94
CA PRO A 158 -14.21 -20.94 -31.22
C PRO A 158 -13.40 -20.55 -29.98
N LEU A 159 -12.21 -21.13 -29.89
CA LEU A 159 -11.12 -20.68 -29.03
C LEU A 159 -10.66 -19.30 -29.53
N LYS A 160 -10.75 -18.27 -28.69
CA LYS A 160 -10.54 -16.88 -29.10
C LYS A 160 -9.12 -16.40 -28.86
N ALA A 161 -8.51 -16.71 -27.72
CA ALA A 161 -7.18 -16.23 -27.39
C ALA A 161 -6.31 -17.23 -26.62
N LEU A 162 -5.00 -17.05 -26.75
CA LEU A 162 -3.97 -17.62 -25.89
C LEU A 162 -3.13 -16.50 -25.27
N ARG A 163 -2.87 -16.61 -23.98
CA ARG A 163 -1.93 -15.79 -23.20
C ARG A 163 -0.87 -16.69 -22.58
N VAL A 164 0.31 -16.14 -22.31
CA VAL A 164 1.30 -16.75 -21.42
C VAL A 164 1.77 -15.68 -20.42
N LYS A 165 1.93 -16.06 -19.15
CA LYS A 165 2.63 -15.27 -18.12
C LYS A 165 3.89 -16.04 -17.72
N HIS A 166 5.05 -15.39 -17.78
CA HIS A 166 6.38 -15.97 -17.54
C HIS A 166 6.91 -15.63 -16.13
N ASP A 167 8.00 -16.28 -15.69
CA ASP A 167 8.69 -16.06 -14.40
C ASP A 167 7.79 -16.22 -13.16
N VAL A 168 6.85 -17.17 -13.22
CA VAL A 168 5.84 -17.39 -12.17
C VAL A 168 6.30 -18.42 -11.14
N VAL A 169 6.05 -18.13 -9.85
CA VAL A 169 6.26 -19.10 -8.75
C VAL A 169 5.02 -19.95 -8.57
N LEU A 170 5.13 -21.28 -8.70
CA LEU A 170 4.05 -22.22 -8.38
C LEU A 170 4.31 -22.91 -7.03
N TRP A 171 3.37 -22.81 -6.10
CA TRP A 171 3.38 -23.55 -4.83
C TRP A 171 2.31 -24.64 -4.81
N SER A 172 2.72 -25.85 -4.46
CA SER A 172 1.86 -26.99 -4.14
C SER A 172 1.91 -27.24 -2.63
N LEU A 173 0.80 -26.94 -1.95
CA LEU A 173 0.63 -27.01 -0.50
C LEU A 173 -0.18 -28.28 -0.17
N SER A 174 0.42 -29.28 0.47
CA SER A 174 -0.25 -30.54 0.81
C SER A 174 -0.39 -30.71 2.34
N SER A 175 -1.58 -31.16 2.79
CA SER A 175 -1.81 -31.43 4.21
C SER A 175 -2.87 -32.53 4.42
N PRO A 176 -2.53 -33.66 5.07
CA PRO A 176 -3.50 -34.72 5.37
C PRO A 176 -4.69 -34.25 6.24
N ALA A 177 -4.50 -33.17 7.00
CA ALA A 177 -5.50 -32.62 7.92
C ALA A 177 -6.53 -31.69 7.24
N MET A 178 -6.38 -31.36 5.95
CA MET A 178 -7.16 -30.32 5.28
C MET A 178 -8.69 -30.49 5.38
N ARG A 179 -9.18 -31.74 5.42
CA ARG A 179 -10.62 -32.05 5.57
C ARG A 179 -11.17 -32.02 7.00
N GLN A 180 -10.32 -31.80 8.01
CA GLN A 180 -10.72 -31.67 9.42
C GLN A 180 -10.23 -30.36 10.07
N ALA A 181 -9.31 -29.65 9.43
CA ALA A 181 -8.81 -28.35 9.88
C ALA A 181 -9.73 -27.20 9.42
N ALA A 182 -10.66 -26.80 10.30
CA ALA A 182 -11.44 -25.58 10.10
C ALA A 182 -10.51 -24.36 9.87
N GLY A 183 -10.86 -23.55 8.86
CA GLY A 183 -10.07 -22.39 8.46
C GLY A 183 -8.73 -22.70 7.77
N PHE A 184 -8.49 -23.91 7.23
CA PHE A 184 -7.21 -24.20 6.56
C PHE A 184 -6.93 -23.27 5.36
N MET A 185 -7.90 -23.09 4.47
CA MET A 185 -7.80 -22.14 3.34
C MET A 185 -7.59 -20.70 3.83
N GLU A 186 -8.34 -20.30 4.87
CA GLU A 186 -8.22 -18.98 5.50
C GLU A 186 -6.81 -18.74 6.02
N LYS A 187 -6.25 -19.65 6.83
CA LYS A 187 -4.86 -19.57 7.31
C LYS A 187 -3.84 -19.45 6.19
N VAL A 188 -4.03 -20.16 5.07
CA VAL A 188 -3.15 -20.07 3.89
C VAL A 188 -3.19 -18.66 3.29
N PHE A 189 -4.38 -18.16 2.93
CA PHE A 189 -4.52 -16.82 2.33
C PHE A 189 -4.20 -15.68 3.31
N SER A 190 -4.56 -15.80 4.60
CA SER A 190 -4.17 -14.87 5.67
C SER A 190 -2.64 -14.80 5.83
N THR A 191 -1.92 -15.90 5.62
CA THR A 191 -0.45 -15.92 5.66
C THR A 191 0.14 -15.23 4.44
N LEU A 192 -0.37 -15.50 3.23
CA LEU A 192 0.08 -14.84 2.00
C LEU A 192 -0.18 -13.33 2.03
N ALA A 193 -1.38 -12.92 2.48
CA ALA A 193 -1.76 -11.52 2.67
C ALA A 193 -0.87 -10.80 3.71
N LYS A 194 -0.49 -11.47 4.81
CA LYS A 194 0.46 -10.93 5.80
C LYS A 194 1.82 -10.57 5.17
N PHE A 195 2.25 -11.31 4.15
CA PHE A 195 3.49 -11.05 3.39
C PHE A 195 3.27 -10.25 2.10
N SER A 196 2.05 -9.73 1.86
CA SER A 196 1.66 -9.01 0.63
C SER A 196 1.88 -9.81 -0.66
N ILE A 197 1.76 -11.13 -0.61
CA ILE A 197 1.90 -12.03 -1.76
C ILE A 197 0.55 -12.18 -2.47
N SER A 198 0.49 -11.78 -3.73
CA SER A 198 -0.65 -11.98 -4.64
C SER A 198 -0.73 -13.43 -5.14
N VAL A 199 -1.93 -13.89 -5.49
CA VAL A 199 -2.20 -15.22 -6.04
C VAL A 199 -3.01 -15.06 -7.32
N ASP A 200 -2.48 -15.52 -8.47
CA ASP A 200 -3.17 -15.43 -9.76
C ASP A 200 -4.20 -16.56 -9.93
N VAL A 201 -3.71 -17.80 -9.90
CA VAL A 201 -4.47 -19.00 -10.24
C VAL A 201 -4.37 -19.98 -9.07
N VAL A 202 -5.50 -20.53 -8.65
CA VAL A 202 -5.57 -21.57 -7.63
C VAL A 202 -6.35 -22.78 -8.15
N THR A 203 -5.98 -23.97 -7.68
CA THR A 203 -6.78 -25.20 -7.79
C THR A 203 -6.69 -25.99 -6.48
N THR A 204 -7.72 -26.78 -6.17
CA THR A 204 -7.81 -27.53 -4.91
C THR A 204 -8.19 -28.98 -5.16
N SER A 205 -7.50 -29.90 -4.50
CA SER A 205 -7.85 -31.31 -4.40
C SER A 205 -8.35 -31.68 -3.00
N ASP A 206 -8.55 -32.97 -2.77
CA ASP A 206 -8.94 -33.59 -1.51
C ASP A 206 -7.91 -33.44 -0.35
N SER A 207 -6.68 -33.00 -0.67
CA SER A 207 -5.53 -32.90 0.26
C SER A 207 -4.47 -31.85 -0.12
N THR A 208 -4.61 -31.17 -1.25
CA THR A 208 -3.59 -30.29 -1.84
C THR A 208 -4.22 -29.01 -2.38
N ILE A 209 -3.57 -27.87 -2.17
CA ILE A 209 -3.85 -26.61 -2.87
C ILE A 209 -2.64 -26.33 -3.76
N SER A 210 -2.83 -26.21 -5.07
CA SER A 210 -1.79 -25.67 -5.94
C SER A 210 -2.16 -24.25 -6.33
N MET A 211 -1.20 -23.33 -6.30
CA MET A 211 -1.43 -21.92 -6.60
C MET A 211 -0.20 -21.24 -7.20
N THR A 212 -0.41 -20.37 -8.18
CA THR A 212 0.62 -19.46 -8.67
C THR A 212 0.62 -18.16 -7.91
N LEU A 213 1.81 -17.70 -7.54
CA LEU A 213 2.03 -16.46 -6.82
C LEU A 213 2.52 -15.40 -7.80
N ASP A 214 1.98 -14.19 -7.70
CA ASP A 214 2.46 -13.04 -8.45
C ASP A 214 3.44 -12.22 -7.60
N PRO A 215 4.75 -12.23 -7.89
CA PRO A 215 5.71 -11.34 -7.28
C PRO A 215 5.51 -9.92 -7.81
N LEU A 216 4.95 -9.02 -6.97
CA LEU A 216 4.77 -7.60 -7.31
C LEU A 216 6.12 -6.89 -7.52
N GLY A 217 6.61 -6.94 -8.77
CA GLY A 217 7.91 -6.44 -9.20
C GLY A 217 8.91 -7.56 -9.48
N SER A 218 9.73 -7.40 -10.52
CA SER A 218 10.83 -8.33 -10.84
C SER A 218 11.73 -8.52 -9.62
N TYR A 219 11.91 -9.77 -9.21
CA TYR A 219 12.42 -10.14 -7.89
C TYR A 219 11.57 -9.63 -6.73
N ALA A 220 10.45 -10.29 -6.45
CA ALA A 220 10.03 -10.42 -5.05
C ALA A 220 11.23 -10.99 -4.27
N ASP A 221 11.65 -10.28 -3.22
CA ASP A 221 12.77 -10.69 -2.40
C ASP A 221 12.57 -12.13 -1.95
N ASN A 222 13.52 -13.00 -2.31
CA ASN A 222 13.49 -14.42 -1.96
C ASN A 222 13.32 -14.63 -0.45
N ALA A 223 13.74 -13.68 0.39
CA ALA A 223 13.46 -13.69 1.82
C ALA A 223 11.97 -13.67 2.15
N VAL A 224 11.13 -12.91 1.43
CA VAL A 224 9.68 -12.79 1.68
C VAL A 224 8.96 -14.09 1.34
N LEU A 225 9.20 -14.63 0.14
CA LEU A 225 8.65 -15.94 -0.27
C LEU A 225 9.13 -17.05 0.68
N LEU A 226 10.41 -17.07 1.05
CA LEU A 226 10.95 -18.02 2.01
C LEU A 226 10.35 -17.86 3.42
N GLN A 227 10.00 -16.64 3.84
CA GLN A 227 9.40 -16.40 5.15
C GLN A 227 7.93 -16.80 5.19
N ALA A 228 7.17 -16.52 4.13
CA ALA A 228 5.82 -17.05 3.94
C ALA A 228 5.82 -18.59 3.89
N ALA A 229 6.78 -19.20 3.18
CA ALA A 229 6.95 -20.64 3.16
C ALA A 229 7.26 -21.23 4.56
N LYS A 230 8.11 -20.58 5.38
CA LYS A 230 8.37 -21.01 6.77
C LYS A 230 7.14 -20.93 7.68
N GLU A 231 6.26 -19.96 7.47
CA GLU A 231 5.00 -19.86 8.23
C GLU A 231 4.01 -20.95 7.81
N LEU A 232 3.81 -21.14 6.49
CA LEU A 232 2.93 -22.19 5.95
C LEU A 232 3.46 -23.61 6.27
N ALA A 233 4.77 -23.81 6.32
CA ALA A 233 5.40 -25.09 6.67
C ALA A 233 5.01 -25.63 8.07
N LYS A 234 4.40 -24.80 8.92
CA LYS A 234 3.84 -25.20 10.22
C LYS A 234 2.51 -25.95 10.11
N ILE A 235 1.82 -25.86 8.97
CA ILE A 235 0.46 -26.41 8.74
C ILE A 235 0.34 -27.29 7.49
N CYS A 236 1.26 -27.18 6.53
CA CYS A 236 1.31 -28.00 5.32
C CYS A 236 2.76 -28.29 4.89
N GLN A 237 2.93 -29.26 3.99
CA GLN A 237 4.18 -29.46 3.24
C GLN A 237 4.10 -28.65 1.95
N ILE A 238 5.20 -27.98 1.60
CA ILE A 238 5.29 -27.06 0.46
C ILE A 238 6.26 -27.61 -0.56
N GLN A 239 5.83 -27.72 -1.81
CA GLN A 239 6.69 -27.93 -2.96
C GLN A 239 6.60 -26.70 -3.86
N SER A 240 7.74 -26.06 -4.13
CA SER A 240 7.85 -24.86 -4.97
C SER A 240 8.46 -25.23 -6.32
N TYR A 241 7.93 -24.65 -7.39
CA TYR A 241 8.46 -24.74 -8.75
C TYR A 241 8.69 -23.33 -9.28
N HIS A 242 9.85 -23.09 -9.90
CA HIS A 242 10.25 -21.81 -10.49
C HIS A 242 11.48 -22.00 -11.41
N PRO A 243 11.60 -21.27 -12.54
CA PRO A 243 10.54 -20.47 -13.17
C PRO A 243 9.49 -21.37 -13.83
N CYS A 244 8.24 -20.91 -13.85
CA CYS A 244 7.12 -21.59 -14.50
C CYS A 244 6.32 -20.61 -15.36
N ALA A 245 5.70 -21.13 -16.42
CA ALA A 245 4.79 -20.36 -17.26
C ALA A 245 3.33 -20.72 -16.99
N VAL A 246 2.44 -19.73 -17.03
CA VAL A 246 0.97 -19.91 -16.99
C VAL A 246 0.42 -19.67 -18.39
N ILE A 247 -0.03 -20.73 -19.07
CA ILE A 247 -0.68 -20.68 -20.38
C ILE A 247 -2.19 -20.58 -20.16
N SER A 248 -2.78 -19.42 -20.42
CA SER A 248 -4.23 -19.18 -20.28
C SER A 248 -4.91 -19.12 -21.64
N ILE A 249 -5.88 -20.00 -21.85
CA ILE A 249 -6.63 -20.18 -23.10
C ILE A 249 -8.07 -19.73 -22.86
N VAL A 250 -8.57 -18.80 -23.67
CA VAL A 250 -9.87 -18.15 -23.46
C VAL A 250 -10.76 -18.28 -24.70
N GLY A 251 -12.05 -18.55 -24.46
CA GLY A 251 -13.10 -18.64 -25.46
C GLY A 251 -14.32 -19.39 -24.93
N ASP A 252 -15.48 -19.21 -25.56
CA ASP A 252 -16.69 -19.96 -25.20
C ASP A 252 -16.50 -21.49 -25.35
N GLY A 253 -16.99 -22.24 -24.37
CA GLY A 253 -16.97 -23.70 -24.36
C GLY A 253 -15.58 -24.37 -24.24
N VAL A 254 -14.47 -23.65 -24.04
CA VAL A 254 -13.11 -24.25 -23.95
C VAL A 254 -13.01 -25.36 -22.91
N ASN A 255 -13.80 -25.25 -21.84
CA ASN A 255 -13.97 -26.26 -20.78
C ASN A 255 -14.34 -27.68 -21.30
N GLY A 256 -14.89 -27.81 -22.51
CA GLY A 256 -15.16 -29.10 -23.17
C GLY A 256 -13.97 -29.69 -23.95
N ARG A 257 -12.97 -28.87 -24.32
CA ARG A 257 -11.86 -29.23 -25.23
C ARG A 257 -10.53 -29.56 -24.53
N LEU A 258 -10.52 -29.66 -23.19
CA LEU A 258 -9.30 -29.85 -22.39
C LEU A 258 -8.41 -31.01 -22.88
N ALA A 259 -9.00 -32.13 -23.31
CA ALA A 259 -8.24 -33.29 -23.79
C ALA A 259 -7.48 -33.01 -25.10
N ASP A 260 -8.03 -32.18 -25.98
CA ASP A 260 -7.42 -31.83 -27.26
C ASP A 260 -6.46 -30.65 -27.10
N ILE A 261 -6.79 -29.68 -26.23
CA ILE A 261 -5.87 -28.62 -25.77
C ILE A 261 -4.59 -29.22 -25.19
N MET A 262 -4.69 -30.18 -24.25
CA MET A 262 -3.51 -30.83 -23.69
C MET A 262 -2.72 -31.65 -24.73
N ARG A 263 -3.38 -32.21 -25.74
CA ARG A 263 -2.72 -32.92 -26.85
C ARG A 263 -1.95 -31.96 -27.77
N VAL A 264 -2.47 -30.75 -27.99
CA VAL A 264 -1.79 -29.69 -28.76
C VAL A 264 -0.61 -29.10 -28.00
N LEU A 265 -0.83 -28.69 -26.75
CA LEU A 265 0.23 -28.09 -25.93
C LEU A 265 1.42 -29.04 -25.73
N ASN A 266 1.16 -30.36 -25.69
CA ASN A 266 2.18 -31.42 -25.69
C ASN A 266 3.27 -31.26 -24.62
N VAL A 267 2.88 -30.72 -23.46
CA VAL A 267 3.70 -30.47 -22.28
C VAL A 267 3.06 -31.11 -21.05
N GLN A 268 3.88 -31.48 -20.06
CA GLN A 268 3.39 -32.02 -18.79
C GLN A 268 2.97 -30.86 -17.87
N PRO A 269 1.69 -30.77 -17.45
CA PRO A 269 1.23 -29.71 -16.57
C PRO A 269 1.57 -30.01 -15.10
N HIS A 270 2.05 -29.00 -14.38
CA HIS A 270 2.14 -29.01 -12.92
C HIS A 270 0.80 -28.67 -12.27
N MET A 271 0.01 -27.79 -12.91
CA MET A 271 -1.35 -27.44 -12.51
C MET A 271 -2.24 -27.23 -13.73
N VAL A 272 -3.52 -27.59 -13.61
CA VAL A 272 -4.59 -27.15 -14.51
C VAL A 272 -5.68 -26.52 -13.64
N SER A 273 -6.10 -25.31 -13.99
CA SER A 273 -7.27 -24.63 -13.44
C SER A 273 -8.23 -24.25 -14.57
N ARG A 274 -9.50 -24.05 -14.21
CA ARG A 274 -10.63 -23.96 -15.13
C ARG A 274 -11.62 -22.96 -14.59
N ALA A 275 -11.97 -21.93 -15.38
CA ALA A 275 -12.98 -20.97 -14.95
C ALA A 275 -14.35 -21.65 -14.79
N SER A 276 -15.08 -21.27 -13.74
CA SER A 276 -16.43 -21.76 -13.46
C SER A 276 -17.46 -21.22 -14.47
N SER A 277 -17.16 -20.09 -15.11
CA SER A 277 -17.88 -19.53 -16.27
C SER A 277 -17.79 -20.42 -17.51
N GLY A 278 -16.75 -21.26 -17.60
CA GLY A 278 -16.41 -21.99 -18.83
C GLY A 278 -15.58 -21.22 -19.86
N ALA A 279 -15.31 -19.94 -19.61
CA ALA A 279 -14.64 -19.04 -20.56
C ALA A 279 -13.11 -19.24 -20.64
N SER A 280 -12.46 -19.86 -19.65
CA SER A 280 -11.01 -20.10 -19.68
C SER A 280 -10.57 -21.46 -19.13
N ILE A 281 -9.40 -21.89 -19.60
CA ILE A 281 -8.55 -22.93 -18.99
C ILE A 281 -7.15 -22.31 -18.81
N SER A 282 -6.58 -22.43 -17.62
CA SER A 282 -5.18 -22.03 -17.35
C SER A 282 -4.34 -23.26 -17.00
N VAL A 283 -3.23 -23.43 -17.68
CA VAL A 283 -2.32 -24.58 -17.56
C VAL A 283 -0.94 -24.07 -17.13
N VAL A 284 -0.41 -24.57 -16.03
CA VAL A 284 0.90 -24.16 -15.50
C VAL A 284 1.93 -25.25 -15.75
N VAL A 285 3.07 -24.87 -16.31
CA VAL A 285 4.12 -25.73 -16.86
C VAL A 285 5.51 -25.20 -16.48
N ASP A 286 6.56 -25.96 -16.76
CA ASP A 286 7.93 -25.44 -16.78
C ASP A 286 8.04 -24.26 -17.77
N GLU A 287 8.99 -23.35 -17.54
CA GLU A 287 9.14 -22.11 -18.32
C GLU A 287 9.21 -22.34 -19.84
N VAL A 288 8.51 -21.49 -20.59
CA VAL A 288 8.27 -21.60 -22.04
C VAL A 288 8.94 -20.44 -22.76
N ASN A 289 9.67 -20.71 -23.84
CA ASN A 289 10.27 -19.63 -24.66
C ASN A 289 9.35 -19.17 -25.80
N SER A 290 9.61 -17.98 -26.36
CA SER A 290 8.78 -17.36 -27.42
C SER A 290 8.59 -18.24 -28.66
N GLN A 291 9.56 -19.11 -29.00
CA GLN A 291 9.42 -20.04 -30.13
C GLN A 291 8.43 -21.18 -29.81
N GLN A 292 8.47 -21.72 -28.59
CA GLN A 292 7.50 -22.70 -28.11
C GLN A 292 6.11 -22.08 -28.01
N GLN A 293 5.98 -20.87 -27.44
CA GLN A 293 4.73 -20.12 -27.36
C GLN A 293 4.12 -19.86 -28.76
N ALA A 294 4.93 -19.39 -29.71
CA ALA A 294 4.48 -19.14 -31.09
C ALA A 294 4.03 -20.44 -31.80
N GLN A 295 4.71 -21.56 -31.56
CA GLN A 295 4.34 -22.87 -32.11
C GLN A 295 3.08 -23.44 -31.44
N MET A 296 2.94 -23.33 -30.11
CA MET A 296 1.73 -23.70 -29.37
C MET A 296 0.51 -22.89 -29.85
N ALA A 297 0.65 -21.57 -29.96
CA ALA A 297 -0.40 -20.70 -30.50
C ALA A 297 -0.78 -21.09 -31.93
N LYS A 298 0.22 -21.31 -32.79
CA LYS A 298 0.00 -21.74 -34.18
C LYS A 298 -0.80 -23.04 -34.24
N ASP A 299 -0.36 -24.09 -33.54
CA ASP A 299 -0.98 -25.42 -33.61
C ASP A 299 -2.37 -25.44 -32.95
N LEU A 300 -2.59 -24.62 -31.91
CA LEU A 300 -3.89 -24.45 -31.26
C LEU A 300 -4.91 -23.74 -32.16
N PHE A 301 -4.45 -22.72 -32.90
CA PHE A 301 -5.27 -22.04 -33.92
C PHE A 301 -5.37 -22.80 -35.25
N ASP A 302 -4.54 -23.81 -35.50
CA ASP A 302 -4.67 -24.73 -36.65
C ASP A 302 -5.56 -25.96 -36.33
N LEU A 303 -5.82 -26.25 -35.04
CA LEU A 303 -6.74 -27.32 -34.60
C LEU A 303 -8.19 -26.85 -34.39
N VAL A 304 -8.45 -25.54 -34.39
CA VAL A 304 -9.79 -24.97 -34.30
C VAL A 304 -10.06 -24.17 -35.57
N ASP A 305 -11.02 -24.60 -36.38
CA ASP A 305 -11.35 -23.96 -37.66
C ASP A 305 -11.96 -22.56 -37.39
N MET A 306 -11.12 -21.52 -37.46
CA MET A 306 -11.43 -20.20 -36.89
C MET A 306 -12.46 -19.45 -37.75
N ASN A 307 -13.71 -19.47 -37.30
CA ASN A 307 -14.84 -18.86 -38.01
C ASN A 307 -14.64 -17.35 -38.25
N ALA A 308 -14.66 -16.92 -39.52
CA ALA A 308 -14.11 -15.62 -39.96
C ALA A 308 -14.79 -14.39 -39.30
N ASP A 309 -16.09 -14.49 -38.99
CA ASP A 309 -16.89 -13.39 -38.44
C ASP A 309 -16.38 -12.80 -37.11
N CYS A 310 -15.54 -13.55 -36.38
CA CYS A 310 -14.96 -13.14 -35.09
C CYS A 310 -13.79 -12.14 -35.21
N PHE A 311 -13.29 -11.87 -36.43
CA PHE A 311 -12.08 -11.08 -36.68
C PHE A 311 -12.36 -9.84 -37.55
N MET A 312 -11.38 -8.95 -37.63
CA MET A 312 -11.26 -7.99 -38.72
C MET A 312 -10.44 -8.61 -39.86
N ASP A 313 -10.82 -8.35 -41.11
CA ASP A 313 -9.95 -8.61 -42.26
C ASP A 313 -8.67 -7.78 -42.15
N THR A 314 -7.55 -8.36 -42.58
CA THR A 314 -6.20 -7.86 -42.27
C THR A 314 -5.82 -6.62 -43.09
N GLU A 315 -5.99 -5.43 -42.52
CA GLU A 315 -5.13 -4.29 -42.85
C GLU A 315 -3.79 -4.38 -42.08
N ALA A 316 -2.76 -3.68 -42.56
CA ALA A 316 -1.37 -3.85 -42.12
C ALA A 316 -1.13 -3.39 -40.65
N PRO A 317 -0.14 -3.97 -39.94
CA PRO A 317 0.10 -3.68 -38.52
C PRO A 317 0.37 -2.20 -38.26
N VAL A 318 -0.33 -1.64 -37.27
CA VAL A 318 -0.19 -0.25 -36.84
C VAL A 318 1.03 -0.12 -35.93
N ALA A 319 2.12 0.44 -36.46
CA ALA A 319 3.35 0.63 -35.70
C ALA A 319 3.14 1.63 -34.53
N ARG A 320 3.08 1.11 -33.29
CA ARG A 320 3.18 1.90 -32.04
C ARG A 320 4.41 2.83 -32.16
N ARG A 321 4.21 4.15 -32.11
CA ARG A 321 5.30 5.14 -32.16
C ARG A 321 5.87 5.37 -30.77
N GLN A 322 7.14 5.04 -30.56
CA GLN A 322 7.88 5.45 -29.36
C GLN A 322 7.95 6.99 -29.26
N GLY A 323 7.74 7.52 -28.04
CA GLY A 323 7.70 8.95 -27.73
C GLY A 323 9.07 9.63 -27.67
N GLY A 324 9.83 9.65 -28.77
CA GLY A 324 11.14 10.32 -28.85
C GLY A 324 11.04 11.81 -29.18
N SER A 325 11.53 12.68 -28.28
CA SER A 325 11.59 14.14 -28.50
C SER A 325 12.98 14.60 -28.92
N THR A 326 13.13 15.04 -30.19
CA THR A 326 13.67 16.36 -30.58
C THR A 326 13.77 16.48 -32.11
N ALA A 327 13.88 17.71 -32.62
CA ALA A 327 13.70 18.01 -34.05
C ALA A 327 15.02 18.05 -34.85
N SER A 328 14.92 17.78 -36.16
CA SER A 328 15.43 18.71 -37.18
C SER A 328 14.79 18.47 -38.56
N THR A 329 14.86 19.47 -39.43
CA THR A 329 14.15 19.54 -40.71
C THR A 329 15.05 19.27 -41.92
N SER A 330 14.54 18.56 -42.94
CA SER A 330 14.74 18.92 -44.36
C SER A 330 13.85 18.07 -45.28
N THR A 331 13.79 18.40 -46.58
CA THR A 331 12.73 17.96 -47.49
C THR A 331 13.23 17.22 -48.75
N ALA A 332 12.56 16.11 -49.04
CA ALA A 332 12.17 15.61 -50.38
C ALA A 332 13.21 14.95 -51.33
N SER A 333 12.61 14.17 -52.25
CA SER A 333 13.13 13.57 -53.50
C SER A 333 14.14 12.39 -53.46
N SER A 334 13.63 11.23 -53.87
CA SER A 334 14.30 10.06 -54.47
C SER A 334 14.81 10.37 -55.92
N PRO A 335 15.40 9.42 -56.71
CA PRO A 335 15.69 7.99 -56.45
C PRO A 335 17.05 7.45 -56.99
N SER A 336 17.22 6.12 -56.86
CA SER A 336 17.83 5.17 -57.84
C SER A 336 19.29 4.69 -57.69
N ASN A 337 19.42 3.37 -57.92
CA ASN A 337 20.51 2.58 -58.52
C ASN A 337 21.99 2.92 -58.22
N GLY A 338 22.70 1.94 -57.64
CA GLY A 338 24.16 1.86 -57.63
C GLY A 338 24.64 0.42 -57.39
N LEU A 339 25.66 -0.03 -58.15
CA LEU A 339 26.25 -1.37 -58.04
C LEU A 339 27.64 -1.32 -57.37
N GLN A 340 28.12 -2.51 -56.98
CA GLN A 340 29.52 -2.90 -56.82
C GLN A 340 30.30 -2.56 -55.52
N THR A 341 31.15 -3.53 -55.19
CA THR A 341 32.21 -3.63 -54.18
C THR A 341 33.58 -3.35 -54.88
N PRO A 342 34.78 -3.52 -54.28
CA PRO A 342 35.16 -4.06 -52.95
C PRO A 342 36.26 -3.23 -52.23
N ASP A 343 37.10 -3.92 -51.46
CA ASP A 343 38.40 -3.53 -50.89
C ASP A 343 38.43 -2.61 -49.64
N SER A 344 39.31 -2.83 -48.65
CA SER A 344 40.40 -3.83 -48.50
C SER A 344 40.67 -4.26 -47.03
N ALA A 345 41.58 -5.22 -46.86
CA ALA A 345 42.06 -5.79 -45.58
C ALA A 345 42.90 -4.79 -44.74
N SER A 346 43.36 -5.05 -43.50
CA SER A 346 43.47 -6.30 -42.70
C SER A 346 43.50 -5.96 -41.17
N ASP A 347 43.62 -6.86 -40.17
CA ASP A 347 43.80 -8.33 -40.11
C ASP A 347 43.35 -8.93 -38.73
N ARG A 348 43.66 -10.22 -38.49
CA ARG A 348 43.62 -10.98 -37.22
C ARG A 348 44.91 -11.83 -37.10
N PRO A 349 45.35 -12.42 -35.94
CA PRO A 349 44.60 -13.25 -34.97
C PRO A 349 44.79 -12.88 -33.46
N LEU A 350 43.93 -13.28 -32.51
CA LEU A 350 43.86 -14.57 -31.73
C LEU A 350 45.17 -14.93 -30.99
N THR A 351 45.22 -15.47 -29.75
CA THR A 351 44.25 -16.28 -28.95
C THR A 351 44.31 -16.01 -27.41
N ALA A 352 43.31 -16.50 -26.67
CA ALA A 352 43.33 -16.75 -25.20
C ALA A 352 43.93 -18.18 -24.89
N PRO A 353 43.90 -18.83 -23.69
CA PRO A 353 43.08 -18.58 -22.47
C PRO A 353 43.69 -18.88 -21.04
N ALA A 354 42.93 -18.46 -20.01
CA ALA A 354 42.58 -19.14 -18.73
C ALA A 354 43.60 -19.66 -17.65
N LEU A 355 43.25 -19.33 -16.38
CA LEU A 355 43.24 -20.14 -15.13
C LEU A 355 44.53 -20.50 -14.31
N GLN A 356 44.61 -19.87 -13.12
CA GLN A 356 44.49 -20.51 -11.77
C GLN A 356 45.73 -20.85 -10.88
N GLN A 357 45.55 -20.54 -9.57
CA GLN A 357 46.15 -21.07 -8.33
C GLN A 357 47.50 -20.57 -7.75
N ALA A 358 47.49 -20.49 -6.41
CA ALA A 358 48.39 -19.84 -5.45
C ALA A 358 49.63 -20.67 -5.01
N LEU A 359 50.55 -20.04 -4.25
CA LEU A 359 51.06 -20.53 -2.95
C LEU A 359 51.96 -19.49 -2.22
N ASP A 360 52.21 -19.76 -0.92
CA ASP A 360 52.86 -18.95 0.15
C ASP A 360 54.36 -19.40 0.35
N PRO A 361 55.15 -19.10 1.43
CA PRO A 361 55.03 -18.21 2.63
C PRO A 361 56.31 -17.40 3.02
N PHE A 362 56.30 -16.67 4.18
CA PHE A 362 57.37 -16.49 5.23
C PHE A 362 56.87 -15.39 6.23
N ALA A 363 56.55 -15.62 7.53
CA ALA A 363 57.40 -15.76 8.75
C ALA A 363 58.44 -14.61 8.96
N GLN A 364 58.73 -14.04 10.14
CA GLN A 364 58.32 -14.16 11.58
C GLN A 364 58.64 -12.79 12.28
N ASP A 365 58.47 -12.41 13.57
CA ASP A 365 58.17 -13.02 14.90
C ASP A 365 57.44 -11.94 15.79
N ALA A 366 56.74 -12.20 16.92
CA ALA A 366 57.18 -12.34 18.35
C ALA A 366 58.07 -11.19 18.91
N ASP A 367 57.93 -10.65 20.14
CA ASP A 367 57.00 -10.80 21.30
C ASP A 367 56.97 -9.41 22.05
N SER A 368 56.40 -9.08 23.23
CA SER A 368 55.92 -9.81 24.42
C SER A 368 54.86 -9.04 25.26
N LYS A 369 55.15 -8.63 26.53
CA LYS A 369 54.19 -8.10 27.54
C LYS A 369 54.87 -7.17 28.56
N SER A 370 54.11 -6.27 29.20
CA SER A 370 54.02 -6.16 30.68
C SER A 370 53.11 -5.02 31.16
N GLU A 371 52.55 -5.19 32.36
CA GLU A 371 51.81 -4.17 33.13
C GLU A 371 52.74 -3.51 34.15
N THR A 372 52.47 -2.26 34.59
CA THR A 372 52.13 -1.93 36.00
C THR A 372 51.92 -0.43 36.26
N THR A 373 51.38 -0.13 37.43
CA THR A 373 50.70 1.12 37.86
C THR A 373 51.53 2.08 38.73
N VAL A 374 51.00 3.32 38.83
CA VAL A 374 50.90 4.18 40.05
C VAL A 374 51.97 5.27 40.34
N THR A 375 51.46 6.43 40.82
CA THR A 375 52.13 7.66 41.33
C THR A 375 52.99 8.50 40.36
N GLY A 376 53.05 9.84 40.44
CA GLY A 376 52.28 10.80 41.26
C GLY A 376 53.08 12.08 41.61
N ALA A 377 52.41 13.24 41.67
CA ALA A 377 52.95 14.59 42.03
C ALA A 377 53.98 15.23 41.06
N GLU A 378 54.10 16.56 40.88
CA GLU A 378 53.16 17.70 41.00
C GLU A 378 53.76 18.95 40.29
N GLU A 379 53.12 20.13 40.39
CA GLU A 379 53.53 21.47 39.89
C GLU A 379 53.60 21.72 38.35
N SER A 380 53.27 22.92 37.82
CA SER A 380 52.33 23.96 38.27
C SER A 380 51.97 24.92 37.08
N HIS A 381 51.01 25.82 37.32
CA HIS A 381 50.48 26.90 36.46
C HIS A 381 49.40 26.54 35.41
N ASN A 382 48.42 27.38 35.09
CA ASN A 382 47.57 28.32 35.87
C ASN A 382 46.56 28.96 34.90
N GLU A 383 45.31 28.49 34.85
CA GLU A 383 44.17 29.19 34.24
C GLU A 383 42.86 28.69 34.87
N SER A 384 41.83 29.54 34.95
CA SER A 384 40.69 29.35 35.87
C SER A 384 39.39 28.89 35.18
N PRO A 385 38.83 27.72 35.52
CA PRO A 385 37.48 27.31 35.12
C PRO A 385 36.40 27.74 36.14
N ILE A 386 35.15 27.70 35.68
CA ILE A 386 33.93 28.14 36.37
C ILE A 386 33.40 27.05 37.33
N ASP A 387 32.78 27.45 38.44
CA ASP A 387 32.13 26.54 39.39
C ASP A 387 30.99 25.71 38.74
N PRO A 388 30.84 24.41 39.09
CA PRO A 388 29.75 23.59 38.58
C PRO A 388 28.40 24.00 39.22
N VAL A 389 27.41 24.33 38.38
CA VAL A 389 26.05 24.60 38.84
C VAL A 389 25.41 23.31 39.34
N GLU A 390 24.89 23.36 40.57
CA GLU A 390 24.28 22.22 41.26
C GLU A 390 22.97 21.82 40.56
N VAL A 391 22.93 20.62 39.97
CA VAL A 391 21.73 20.10 39.29
C VAL A 391 20.72 19.65 40.35
N ILE A 392 19.81 20.56 40.70
CA ILE A 392 18.66 20.26 41.56
C ILE A 392 17.70 19.36 40.79
N ALA A 393 17.93 18.05 40.87
CA ALA A 393 17.01 17.05 40.33
C ALA A 393 15.62 17.22 40.98
N PRO A 394 14.53 17.27 40.21
CA PRO A 394 13.19 17.38 40.77
C PRO A 394 12.91 16.14 41.64
N LYS A 395 12.48 16.37 42.89
CA LYS A 395 12.10 15.28 43.80
C LYS A 395 11.03 14.41 43.12
N PRO A 396 11.23 13.09 42.98
CA PRO A 396 10.18 12.23 42.46
C PRO A 396 8.96 12.32 43.38
N LEU A 397 7.80 12.59 42.80
CA LEU A 397 6.53 12.43 43.50
C LEU A 397 6.43 10.95 43.95
N PRO A 398 5.96 10.68 45.18
CA PRO A 398 5.98 9.33 45.72
C PRO A 398 5.10 8.41 44.86
N LEU A 399 5.71 7.34 44.34
CA LEU A 399 5.01 6.24 43.67
C LEU A 399 3.83 5.79 44.54
N CYS A 400 2.61 5.86 43.99
CA CYS A 400 1.40 5.53 44.74
C CYS A 400 1.42 4.03 45.12
N PRO A 401 1.49 3.67 46.42
CA PRO A 401 1.78 2.31 46.82
C PRO A 401 0.50 1.46 46.88
N ARG A 402 0.16 0.80 45.75
CA ARG A 402 -0.60 -0.46 45.71
C ARG A 402 -0.55 -1.11 44.33
N ASP A 403 0.14 -2.24 44.27
CA ASP A 403 -0.20 -3.36 43.39
C ASP A 403 -1.51 -4.00 43.91
N PRO A 404 -2.54 -4.19 43.05
CA PRO A 404 -3.77 -4.90 43.41
C PRO A 404 -4.03 -6.16 42.55
N PHE A 405 -3.01 -6.79 41.94
CA PHE A 405 -3.18 -8.00 41.10
C PHE A 405 -3.53 -9.25 41.93
N THR A 406 -4.77 -9.30 42.42
CA THR A 406 -5.41 -10.53 42.91
C THR A 406 -6.36 -11.03 41.82
N PRO A 407 -6.08 -12.16 41.13
CA PRO A 407 -7.00 -12.70 40.13
C PRO A 407 -8.29 -13.18 40.82
N TYR A 408 -9.45 -12.77 40.28
CA TYR A 408 -10.77 -13.10 40.84
C TYR A 408 -11.65 -13.85 39.82
N SER A 409 -12.20 -14.98 40.26
CA SER A 409 -13.28 -15.78 39.66
C SER A 409 -13.15 -16.20 38.18
N GLU A 410 -13.23 -17.50 37.94
CA GLU A 410 -13.23 -18.13 36.61
C GLU A 410 -14.49 -17.79 35.76
N ASP A 411 -15.48 -17.10 36.35
CA ASP A 411 -16.75 -16.67 35.72
C ASP A 411 -16.68 -15.30 35.00
N SER A 412 -15.50 -14.67 34.90
CA SER A 412 -15.35 -13.37 34.22
C SER A 412 -15.62 -13.45 32.72
N ALA A 413 -16.38 -12.49 32.19
CA ALA A 413 -16.63 -12.32 30.76
C ALA A 413 -15.40 -11.87 29.95
N TYR A 414 -14.33 -11.44 30.64
CA TYR A 414 -13.22 -10.69 30.08
C TYR A 414 -11.87 -11.38 30.37
N PRO A 415 -10.91 -11.34 29.41
CA PRO A 415 -9.62 -12.00 29.56
C PRO A 415 -8.76 -11.29 30.60
N ALA A 416 -7.93 -12.02 31.36
CA ALA A 416 -7.05 -11.45 32.39
C ALA A 416 -6.07 -10.37 31.89
N SER A 417 -5.85 -10.28 30.57
CA SER A 417 -5.09 -9.19 29.93
C SER A 417 -5.85 -7.85 29.86
N ILE A 418 -7.12 -7.79 30.27
CA ILE A 418 -7.89 -6.55 30.46
C ILE A 418 -7.43 -5.78 31.71
N ASP A 419 -7.01 -6.50 32.77
CA ASP A 419 -6.60 -5.91 34.06
C ASP A 419 -5.39 -4.98 33.93
N ALA A 420 -4.58 -5.16 32.87
CA ALA A 420 -3.45 -4.31 32.55
C ALA A 420 -3.82 -2.92 31.98
N ARG A 421 -5.10 -2.68 31.63
CA ARG A 421 -5.58 -1.41 31.07
C ARG A 421 -5.91 -0.43 32.20
N TRP A 422 -5.36 0.79 32.13
CA TRP A 422 -5.46 1.80 33.19
C TRP A 422 -6.91 2.13 33.62
N TRP A 423 -7.85 2.03 32.68
CA TRP A 423 -9.27 2.34 32.90
C TRP A 423 -10.02 1.21 33.60
N TRP A 424 -9.52 -0.03 33.59
CA TRP A 424 -10.23 -1.18 34.17
C TRP A 424 -10.40 -1.05 35.70
N ALA A 425 -9.35 -0.57 36.38
CA ALA A 425 -9.36 -0.23 37.80
C ALA A 425 -10.21 1.00 38.13
N GLN A 426 -10.62 1.79 37.14
CA GLN A 426 -11.42 3.01 37.29
C GLN A 426 -12.85 2.87 36.72
N ARG A 427 -13.24 1.69 36.23
CA ARG A 427 -14.44 1.49 35.39
C ARG A 427 -15.74 2.00 36.03
N ASP A 428 -15.93 1.84 37.33
CA ASP A 428 -17.12 2.35 38.04
C ASP A 428 -17.16 3.88 38.13
N VAL A 429 -16.01 4.56 38.17
CA VAL A 429 -15.91 6.02 38.14
C VAL A 429 -16.11 6.52 36.71
N LEU A 430 -15.50 5.84 35.73
CA LEU A 430 -15.65 6.16 34.31
C LEU A 430 -17.10 5.98 33.81
N ARG A 431 -17.81 4.93 34.25
CA ARG A 431 -19.24 4.74 33.95
C ARG A 431 -20.11 5.94 34.37
N GLN A 432 -19.68 6.71 35.38
CA GLN A 432 -20.38 7.92 35.86
C GLN A 432 -20.01 9.20 35.08
N LYS A 433 -19.12 9.11 34.07
CA LYS A 433 -18.71 10.27 33.25
C LYS A 433 -19.51 10.45 31.95
N VAL A 434 -20.20 9.41 31.47
CA VAL A 434 -21.00 9.52 30.24
C VAL A 434 -22.41 10.05 30.54
N GLY A 435 -22.90 10.95 29.69
CA GLY A 435 -24.26 11.48 29.78
C GLY A 435 -25.34 10.45 29.37
N ASP A 436 -26.57 10.93 29.17
CA ASP A 436 -27.67 10.09 28.67
C ASP A 436 -27.71 9.97 27.14
N VAL A 437 -27.22 10.99 26.42
CA VAL A 437 -27.38 11.10 24.95
C VAL A 437 -26.08 11.31 24.18
N GLU A 438 -25.01 11.77 24.84
CA GLU A 438 -23.74 12.12 24.19
C GLU A 438 -22.61 11.17 24.61
N PRO A 439 -21.75 10.74 23.68
CA PRO A 439 -20.52 10.03 24.00
C PRO A 439 -19.44 11.01 24.52
N VAL A 440 -18.47 10.50 25.27
CA VAL A 440 -17.40 11.32 25.86
C VAL A 440 -16.03 10.65 25.67
N TYR A 441 -15.02 11.44 25.28
CA TYR A 441 -13.62 11.01 25.32
C TYR A 441 -13.09 11.16 26.74
N VAL A 442 -12.33 10.17 27.22
CA VAL A 442 -11.59 10.27 28.48
C VAL A 442 -10.13 9.92 28.26
N TYR A 443 -9.24 10.82 28.66
CA TYR A 443 -7.80 10.71 28.51
C TYR A 443 -7.14 10.58 29.89
N SER A 444 -6.30 9.56 30.07
CA SER A 444 -5.42 9.45 31.23
C SER A 444 -4.12 10.22 30.98
N ARG A 445 -3.93 11.31 31.74
CA ARG A 445 -2.74 12.15 31.68
C ARG A 445 -1.48 11.38 32.09
N ASP A 446 -1.64 10.52 33.10
CA ASP A 446 -0.58 9.63 33.58
C ASP A 446 -0.17 8.57 32.53
N MET A 447 -1.13 7.99 31.78
CA MET A 447 -0.78 7.04 30.71
C MET A 447 0.00 7.73 29.57
N ALA A 448 -0.36 8.96 29.19
CA ALA A 448 0.39 9.73 28.19
C ALA A 448 1.85 9.97 28.66
N PHE A 449 2.03 10.45 29.90
CA PHE A 449 3.35 10.63 30.51
C PHE A 449 4.16 9.32 30.52
N ARG A 450 3.54 8.21 30.96
CA ARG A 450 4.20 6.90 31.06
C ARG A 450 4.63 6.34 29.70
N GLN A 451 3.85 6.52 28.63
CA GLN A 451 4.26 6.05 27.29
C GLN A 451 5.38 6.89 26.69
N THR A 452 5.41 8.20 26.92
CA THR A 452 6.56 9.04 26.52
C THR A 452 7.82 8.66 27.29
N GLN A 453 7.73 8.52 28.62
CA GLN A 453 8.85 8.03 29.44
C GLN A 453 9.32 6.63 29.05
N ARG A 454 8.40 5.73 28.66
CA ARG A 454 8.73 4.40 28.16
C ARG A 454 9.62 4.45 26.91
N LEU A 455 9.35 5.35 25.96
CA LEU A 455 10.23 5.53 24.80
C LEU A 455 11.59 6.09 25.22
N ILE A 456 11.63 7.18 25.99
CA ILE A 456 12.87 7.83 26.43
C ILE A 456 13.78 6.87 27.21
N SER A 457 13.21 6.02 28.07
CA SER A 457 13.98 5.06 28.89
C SER A 457 14.39 3.78 28.16
N ASN A 458 13.94 3.55 26.91
CA ASN A 458 14.21 2.31 26.16
C ASN A 458 14.78 2.54 24.75
N LEU A 459 14.94 3.78 24.30
CA LEU A 459 15.48 4.15 22.97
C LEU A 459 16.72 5.06 23.13
N ASN A 460 17.76 4.55 23.79
CA ASN A 460 19.00 5.28 24.10
C ASN A 460 19.77 5.75 22.86
N ALA A 461 19.56 5.10 21.71
CA ALA A 461 20.12 5.52 20.44
C ALA A 461 19.46 6.78 19.85
N VAL A 462 18.25 7.16 20.31
CA VAL A 462 17.49 8.32 19.83
C VAL A 462 17.78 9.54 20.70
N ASP A 463 18.38 10.58 20.13
CA ASP A 463 18.80 11.79 20.86
C ASP A 463 17.63 12.76 21.10
N SER A 464 16.56 12.68 20.31
CA SER A 464 15.39 13.57 20.45
C SER A 464 14.09 12.90 19.98
N LEU A 465 13.04 13.00 20.80
CA LEU A 465 11.68 12.60 20.45
C LEU A 465 10.82 13.85 20.23
N PHE A 466 10.09 13.87 19.11
CA PHE A 466 9.09 14.89 18.80
C PHE A 466 7.71 14.22 18.74
N PHE A 467 6.83 14.53 19.70
CA PHE A 467 5.49 13.96 19.69
C PHE A 467 4.66 14.58 18.56
N ALA A 468 4.17 13.72 17.65
CA ALA A 468 3.40 14.13 16.48
C ALA A 468 1.98 14.55 16.87
N ILE A 469 1.73 15.86 17.02
CA ILE A 469 0.53 16.35 17.70
C ILE A 469 -0.76 16.14 16.90
N LYS A 470 -0.64 15.93 15.58
CA LYS A 470 -1.69 15.38 14.71
C LYS A 470 -2.33 14.07 15.21
N ALA A 471 -1.65 13.34 16.10
CA ALA A 471 -2.22 12.17 16.77
C ALA A 471 -3.22 12.56 17.89
N ASN A 472 -2.90 13.59 18.68
CA ASN A 472 -3.74 14.14 19.75
C ASN A 472 -3.23 15.53 20.17
N SER A 473 -4.07 16.56 20.08
CA SER A 473 -3.75 17.95 20.39
C SER A 473 -4.35 18.46 21.72
N HIS A 474 -4.92 17.57 22.55
CA HIS A 474 -5.56 17.96 23.81
C HIS A 474 -4.53 18.58 24.80
N PRO A 475 -4.77 19.78 25.35
CA PRO A 475 -3.79 20.52 26.15
C PRO A 475 -3.10 19.73 27.27
N ASP A 476 -3.85 18.97 28.08
CA ASP A 476 -3.26 18.18 29.17
C ASP A 476 -2.47 16.94 28.71
N VAL A 477 -2.77 16.40 27.52
CA VAL A 477 -1.97 15.33 26.90
C VAL A 477 -0.63 15.92 26.45
N LEU A 478 -0.66 17.07 25.77
CA LEU A 478 0.55 17.81 25.40
C LEU A 478 1.39 18.20 26.63
N ARG A 479 0.75 18.64 27.73
CA ARG A 479 1.45 18.95 28.99
C ARG A 479 2.08 17.72 29.63
N ALA A 480 1.43 16.55 29.57
CA ALA A 480 2.02 15.29 30.05
C ALA A 480 3.24 14.88 29.22
N VAL A 481 3.17 15.01 27.90
CA VAL A 481 4.24 14.69 26.96
C VAL A 481 5.45 15.62 27.13
N HIS A 482 5.22 16.93 27.26
CA HIS A 482 6.29 17.90 27.54
C HIS A 482 6.92 17.68 28.92
N ALA A 483 6.11 17.41 29.95
CA ALA A 483 6.61 17.09 31.30
C ALA A 483 7.42 15.77 31.33
N ALA A 484 7.18 14.86 30.38
CA ALA A 484 7.99 13.66 30.17
C ALA A 484 9.28 13.92 29.38
N GLY A 485 9.49 15.11 28.81
CA GLY A 485 10.73 15.52 28.15
C GLY A 485 10.77 15.38 26.62
N ALA A 486 9.65 15.15 25.95
CA ALA A 486 9.58 15.17 24.48
C ALA A 486 9.29 16.57 23.92
N GLY A 487 9.84 16.87 22.74
CA GLY A 487 9.43 18.01 21.91
C GLY A 487 8.15 17.73 21.12
N PHE A 488 7.84 18.57 20.13
CA PHE A 488 6.60 18.49 19.36
C PHE A 488 6.84 18.54 17.85
N GLU A 489 6.19 17.63 17.11
CA GLU A 489 6.10 17.65 15.65
C GLU A 489 4.73 18.18 15.23
N CYS A 490 4.74 19.16 14.33
CA CYS A 490 3.59 19.96 13.89
C CYS A 490 3.54 19.96 12.35
N VAL A 491 2.38 19.73 11.75
CA VAL A 491 2.17 19.69 10.30
C VAL A 491 1.42 20.91 9.74
N SER A 492 1.04 21.87 10.59
CA SER A 492 0.44 23.16 10.18
C SER A 492 0.87 24.33 11.08
N GLN A 493 0.70 25.57 10.61
CA GLN A 493 0.90 26.75 11.44
C GLN A 493 0.06 26.72 12.73
N MET A 494 -1.21 26.33 12.65
CA MET A 494 -2.10 26.33 13.82
C MET A 494 -1.66 25.36 14.92
N GLU A 495 -0.92 24.31 14.56
CA GLU A 495 -0.31 23.39 15.51
C GLU A 495 0.90 24.02 16.23
N ILE A 496 1.74 24.78 15.50
CA ILE A 496 2.83 25.59 16.11
C ILE A 496 2.26 26.63 17.08
N ASP A 497 1.24 27.38 16.65
CA ASP A 497 0.63 28.45 17.45
C ASP A 497 -0.07 27.90 18.71
N LEU A 498 -0.62 26.67 18.66
CA LEU A 498 -1.13 25.96 19.83
C LEU A 498 -0.01 25.62 20.83
N ILE A 499 1.13 25.09 20.37
CA ILE A 499 2.26 24.74 21.25
C ILE A 499 2.83 25.99 21.91
N LEU A 500 3.08 27.07 21.15
CA LEU A 500 3.60 28.32 21.72
C LEU A 500 2.62 28.99 22.70
N SER A 501 1.30 28.84 22.48
CA SER A 501 0.26 29.28 23.41
C SER A 501 0.24 28.47 24.71
N LEU A 502 0.44 27.14 24.63
CA LEU A 502 0.46 26.25 25.80
C LEU A 502 1.77 26.32 26.59
N PHE A 503 2.89 26.62 25.93
CA PHE A 503 4.24 26.66 26.49
C PHE A 503 5.02 27.91 26.03
N PRO A 504 4.72 29.11 26.54
CA PRO A 504 5.34 30.37 26.04
C PRO A 504 6.86 30.43 26.19
N ASP A 505 7.42 29.71 27.17
CA ASP A 505 8.86 29.65 27.46
C ASP A 505 9.57 28.45 26.79
N ILE A 506 8.92 27.74 25.85
CA ILE A 506 9.52 26.60 25.16
C ILE A 506 10.64 27.07 24.22
N ASP A 507 11.77 26.36 24.24
CA ASP A 507 12.82 26.54 23.24
C ASP A 507 12.29 26.06 21.88
N VAL A 508 12.20 26.98 20.90
CA VAL A 508 11.69 26.71 19.55
C VAL A 508 12.44 25.58 18.83
N ARG A 509 13.65 25.22 19.27
CA ARG A 509 14.42 24.07 18.78
C ARG A 509 13.83 22.71 19.19
N HIS A 510 12.90 22.68 20.15
CA HIS A 510 12.09 21.51 20.51
C HIS A 510 10.78 21.41 19.69
N LEU A 511 10.52 22.36 18.78
CA LEU A 511 9.47 22.25 17.78
C LEU A 511 10.07 21.82 16.43
N LEU A 512 9.33 20.97 15.72
CA LEU A 512 9.64 20.48 14.39
C LEU A 512 8.43 20.68 13.48
N PHE A 513 8.61 21.39 12.37
CA PHE A 513 7.59 21.66 11.37
C PHE A 513 7.78 20.75 10.15
N THR A 514 6.77 19.96 9.82
CA THR A 514 6.78 18.88 8.81
C THR A 514 5.60 19.01 7.82
N PRO A 515 5.43 20.19 7.20
CA PRO A 515 4.34 20.42 6.26
C PRO A 515 4.46 19.56 5.00
N ASN A 516 3.33 19.29 4.35
CA ASN A 516 3.30 18.89 2.94
C ASN A 516 2.17 19.65 2.21
N PHE A 517 2.51 20.28 1.07
CA PHE A 517 1.65 21.21 0.32
C PHE A 517 1.06 22.37 1.14
N ALA A 518 1.70 22.74 2.27
CA ALA A 518 1.33 23.90 3.08
C ALA A 518 1.54 25.22 2.35
N ALA A 519 0.84 26.27 2.80
CA ALA A 519 0.93 27.59 2.17
C ALA A 519 2.30 28.25 2.46
N ARG A 520 2.78 29.08 1.52
CA ARG A 520 4.05 29.85 1.67
C ARG A 520 4.12 30.64 3.00
N SER A 521 2.97 31.15 3.46
CA SER A 521 2.85 31.86 4.73
C SER A 521 3.17 31.01 5.96
N GLU A 522 2.89 29.70 5.93
CA GLU A 522 3.19 28.81 7.05
C GLU A 522 4.70 28.54 7.17
N TYR A 523 5.38 28.37 6.02
CA TYR A 523 6.84 28.35 5.97
C TYR A 523 7.46 29.66 6.45
N GLU A 524 6.93 30.82 6.00
CA GLU A 524 7.39 32.14 6.44
C GLU A 524 7.23 32.34 7.96
N HIS A 525 6.10 31.89 8.53
CA HIS A 525 5.84 31.92 9.95
C HIS A 525 6.82 31.03 10.74
N ALA A 526 6.97 29.75 10.36
CA ALA A 526 7.86 28.82 11.03
C ALA A 526 9.34 29.24 10.97
N LEU A 527 9.82 29.71 9.80
CA LEU A 527 11.18 30.23 9.62
C LEU A 527 11.44 31.48 10.46
N LYS A 528 10.47 32.42 10.50
CA LYS A 528 10.54 33.65 11.32
C LYS A 528 10.59 33.37 12.82
N LEU A 529 9.95 32.28 13.26
CA LEU A 529 10.00 31.81 14.66
C LEU A 529 11.28 31.04 15.00
N GLY A 530 12.06 30.61 14.02
CA GLY A 530 13.26 29.77 14.23
C GLY A 530 12.95 28.32 14.58
N VAL A 531 11.76 27.83 14.25
CA VAL A 531 11.37 26.41 14.38
C VAL A 531 12.17 25.56 13.38
N ASN A 532 12.49 24.31 13.72
CA ASN A 532 13.13 23.40 12.77
C ASN A 532 12.17 23.11 11.60
N VAL A 533 12.47 23.54 10.38
CA VAL A 533 11.62 23.30 9.20
C VAL A 533 12.12 22.11 8.41
N THR A 534 11.22 21.17 8.11
CA THR A 534 11.43 20.10 7.13
C THR A 534 10.78 20.49 5.80
N VAL A 535 11.53 20.37 4.70
CA VAL A 535 11.02 20.55 3.35
C VAL A 535 10.62 19.19 2.77
N ASP A 536 9.37 19.10 2.30
CA ASP A 536 8.77 17.87 1.76
C ASP A 536 8.80 17.80 0.22
N ASN A 537 9.02 18.94 -0.46
CA ASN A 537 8.90 19.09 -1.91
C ASN A 537 9.90 20.15 -2.45
N SER A 538 10.60 19.86 -3.55
CA SER A 538 11.65 20.69 -4.17
C SER A 538 11.13 22.06 -4.64
N PHE A 539 9.86 22.13 -5.03
CA PHE A 539 9.18 23.34 -5.50
C PHE A 539 9.33 24.54 -4.55
N VAL A 540 9.27 24.33 -3.22
CA VAL A 540 9.36 25.45 -2.26
C VAL A 540 10.76 26.06 -2.22
N LEU A 541 11.79 25.26 -2.51
CA LEU A 541 13.16 25.73 -2.63
C LEU A 541 13.38 26.39 -3.99
N GLN A 542 12.84 25.82 -5.08
CA GLN A 542 12.99 26.37 -6.43
C GLN A 542 12.27 27.73 -6.56
N GLU A 543 10.97 27.79 -6.28
CA GLU A 543 10.14 28.98 -6.51
C GLU A 543 10.22 30.01 -5.38
N TRP A 544 10.50 29.58 -4.14
CA TRP A 544 10.53 30.47 -2.97
C TRP A 544 11.92 30.57 -2.33
N HIS A 545 13.00 30.31 -3.07
CA HIS A 545 14.40 30.38 -2.59
C HIS A 545 14.74 31.62 -1.74
N GLU A 546 14.22 32.81 -2.07
CA GLU A 546 14.45 34.04 -1.28
C GLU A 546 13.89 33.96 0.15
N LEU A 547 12.86 33.15 0.38
CA LEU A 547 12.31 32.90 1.73
C LEU A 547 13.22 31.97 2.55
N PHE A 548 13.91 31.04 1.89
CA PHE A 548 14.83 30.08 2.52
C PHE A 548 16.30 30.55 2.50
N ARG A 549 16.60 31.74 1.96
CA ARG A 549 17.97 32.28 1.86
C ARG A 549 18.62 32.43 3.23
N GLY A 550 19.68 31.66 3.50
CA GLY A 550 20.33 31.62 4.82
C GLY A 550 19.60 30.80 5.88
N ALA A 551 18.47 30.15 5.54
CA ALA A 551 17.72 29.30 6.46
C ALA A 551 18.43 27.96 6.70
N LYS A 552 18.01 27.27 7.77
CA LYS A 552 18.43 25.91 8.11
C LYS A 552 17.22 24.99 7.99
N VAL A 553 17.31 23.95 7.17
CA VAL A 553 16.21 23.01 6.92
C VAL A 553 16.64 21.55 7.06
N LEU A 554 15.69 20.67 7.41
CA LEU A 554 15.77 19.26 7.05
C LEU A 554 15.16 19.06 5.66
N LEU A 555 15.62 18.04 4.92
CA LEU A 555 14.94 17.58 3.72
C LEU A 555 14.27 16.22 3.98
N ARG A 556 12.99 16.08 3.64
CA ARG A 556 12.33 14.77 3.63
C ARG A 556 12.63 14.06 2.31
N ILE A 557 13.06 12.82 2.40
CA ILE A 557 13.40 11.94 1.28
C ILE A 557 12.36 10.82 1.22
N ASP A 558 11.85 10.50 0.03
CA ASP A 558 11.19 9.21 -0.18
C ASP A 558 12.26 8.11 -0.28
N SER A 559 12.09 7.05 0.51
CA SER A 559 12.94 5.85 0.47
C SER A 559 12.52 4.87 -0.65
N GLY A 560 11.43 5.16 -1.36
CA GLY A 560 10.78 4.25 -2.29
C GLY A 560 10.03 3.10 -1.60
N GLN A 561 9.99 3.08 -0.26
CA GLN A 561 9.61 1.91 0.55
C GLN A 561 8.56 2.27 1.62
N GLY A 562 7.27 2.31 1.23
CA GLY A 562 6.14 2.57 2.12
C GLY A 562 5.66 1.34 2.92
N GLN A 563 5.57 1.48 4.24
CA GLN A 563 5.28 0.41 5.22
C GLN A 563 4.14 0.83 6.16
N GLY A 564 3.03 0.09 6.18
CA GLY A 564 1.89 0.37 7.06
C GLY A 564 0.68 -0.53 6.81
N HIS A 565 -0.19 -0.68 7.81
CA HIS A 565 -1.31 -1.64 7.80
C HIS A 565 -2.43 -1.36 6.77
N HIS A 566 -2.44 -0.19 6.11
CA HIS A 566 -3.47 0.19 5.14
C HIS A 566 -2.87 1.10 4.06
N ALA A 567 -3.44 1.10 2.84
CA ALA A 567 -2.91 1.91 1.73
C ALA A 567 -2.79 3.41 2.09
N HIS A 568 -3.83 3.98 2.70
CA HIS A 568 -3.89 5.37 3.17
C HIS A 568 -2.90 5.74 4.30
N VAL A 569 -2.07 4.80 4.79
CA VAL A 569 -1.04 5.07 5.81
C VAL A 569 0.36 4.57 5.42
N LYS A 570 0.58 4.24 4.13
CA LYS A 570 1.92 4.12 3.53
C LYS A 570 2.35 5.50 3.01
N THR A 571 3.59 5.89 3.24
CA THR A 571 4.09 7.25 2.91
C THR A 571 5.42 7.27 2.16
N GLY A 572 5.68 6.24 1.34
CA GLY A 572 6.81 6.16 0.41
C GLY A 572 6.55 5.18 -0.74
N GLY A 573 7.30 5.31 -1.84
CA GLY A 573 7.05 4.70 -3.14
C GLY A 573 6.37 5.68 -4.12
N SER A 574 6.43 5.43 -5.43
CA SER A 574 6.07 6.38 -6.50
C SER A 574 4.61 6.90 -6.53
N ALA A 575 3.69 6.32 -5.76
CA ALA A 575 2.33 6.83 -5.54
C ALA A 575 2.18 7.63 -4.23
N SER A 576 3.27 7.82 -3.48
CA SER A 576 3.35 8.68 -2.31
C SER A 576 3.41 10.13 -2.75
N LYS A 577 2.66 11.00 -2.05
CA LYS A 577 2.73 12.45 -2.25
C LYS A 577 3.77 13.15 -1.34
N PHE A 578 4.69 12.40 -0.74
CA PHE A 578 5.50 12.84 0.40
C PHE A 578 7.01 12.64 0.17
N GLY A 579 7.77 13.72 0.35
CA GLY A 579 9.23 13.71 0.26
C GLY A 579 9.76 13.91 -1.17
N LEU A 580 11.04 14.29 -1.24
CA LEU A 580 11.82 14.43 -2.46
C LEU A 580 12.16 13.07 -3.06
N ASP A 581 12.21 12.99 -4.39
CA ASP A 581 12.78 11.83 -5.07
C ASP A 581 14.32 11.82 -4.88
N VAL A 582 14.91 10.64 -4.70
CA VAL A 582 16.36 10.46 -4.55
C VAL A 582 17.16 11.00 -5.74
N HIS A 583 16.56 11.03 -6.93
CA HIS A 583 17.16 11.56 -8.16
C HIS A 583 17.22 13.09 -8.21
N GLU A 584 16.38 13.81 -7.44
CA GLU A 584 16.41 15.29 -7.37
C GLU A 584 17.54 15.83 -6.49
N LEU A 585 18.12 15.01 -5.61
CA LEU A 585 18.97 15.49 -4.50
C LEU A 585 20.25 16.19 -4.98
N ALA A 586 20.78 15.82 -6.15
CA ALA A 586 21.93 16.49 -6.75
C ALA A 586 21.60 17.91 -7.27
N GLU A 587 20.36 18.17 -7.71
CA GLU A 587 19.90 19.52 -8.08
C GLU A 587 19.58 20.33 -6.81
N VAL A 588 18.84 19.74 -5.87
CA VAL A 588 18.48 20.38 -4.60
C VAL A 588 19.72 20.79 -3.81
N ALA A 589 20.79 20.00 -3.81
CA ALA A 589 22.06 20.37 -3.19
C ALA A 589 22.73 21.59 -3.85
N GLN A 590 22.72 21.67 -5.20
CA GLN A 590 23.25 22.82 -5.94
C GLN A 590 22.43 24.09 -5.66
N LEU A 591 21.10 23.97 -5.65
CA LEU A 591 20.17 25.05 -5.34
C LEU A 591 20.36 25.56 -3.90
N CYS A 592 20.44 24.66 -2.92
CA CYS A 592 20.72 25.02 -1.53
C CYS A 592 22.06 25.76 -1.39
N ALA A 593 23.11 25.27 -2.05
CA ALA A 593 24.42 25.95 -2.06
C ALA A 593 24.36 27.35 -2.71
N ALA A 594 23.64 27.52 -3.82
CA ALA A 594 23.50 28.79 -4.53
C ALA A 594 22.74 29.86 -3.72
N HIS A 595 21.79 29.46 -2.88
CA HIS A 595 21.00 30.37 -2.04
C HIS A 595 21.47 30.42 -0.57
N GLY A 596 22.51 29.67 -0.21
CA GLY A 596 23.08 29.65 1.15
C GLY A 596 22.19 28.95 2.18
N ILE A 597 21.43 27.94 1.75
CA ILE A 597 20.50 27.18 2.58
C ILE A 597 21.26 26.02 3.24
N GLU A 598 21.28 25.96 4.58
CA GLU A 598 21.91 24.86 5.31
C GLU A 598 20.95 23.67 5.39
N VAL A 599 21.12 22.69 4.49
CA VAL A 599 20.54 21.36 4.67
C VAL A 599 21.25 20.68 5.82
N PHE A 600 20.56 20.59 6.96
CA PHE A 600 21.15 20.25 8.24
C PHE A 600 20.85 18.83 8.73
N GLY A 601 19.87 18.20 8.10
CA GLY A 601 19.52 16.81 8.35
C GLY A 601 18.59 16.27 7.28
N LEU A 602 18.44 14.96 7.24
CA LEU A 602 17.47 14.29 6.38
C LEU A 602 16.37 13.64 7.22
N HIS A 603 15.17 13.54 6.67
CA HIS A 603 14.02 12.90 7.26
C HIS A 603 13.47 11.82 6.31
N CYS A 604 13.02 10.68 6.81
CA CYS A 604 12.06 9.85 6.10
C CYS A 604 11.06 9.20 7.06
N HIS A 605 9.87 8.88 6.54
CA HIS A 605 8.81 8.19 7.27
C HIS A 605 8.05 7.31 6.28
N SER A 606 8.03 5.99 6.52
CA SER A 606 7.41 5.02 5.62
C SER A 606 5.93 4.73 5.92
N GLY A 607 5.45 5.04 7.13
CA GLY A 607 4.04 4.92 7.49
C GLY A 607 3.76 4.53 8.96
N SER A 608 2.51 4.14 9.23
CA SER A 608 1.99 3.90 10.58
C SER A 608 1.63 2.43 10.85
N GLY A 609 2.08 1.91 11.99
CA GLY A 609 1.80 0.55 12.44
C GLY A 609 2.93 -0.43 12.14
N VAL A 610 4.18 0.00 12.33
CA VAL A 610 5.35 -0.80 12.01
C VAL A 610 5.69 -1.72 13.18
N GLU A 611 5.64 -3.03 12.92
CA GLU A 611 6.11 -4.08 13.84
C GLU A 611 7.58 -4.49 13.57
N ASN A 612 8.11 -4.20 12.37
CA ASN A 612 9.50 -4.50 12.04
C ASN A 612 10.48 -3.59 12.81
N THR A 613 11.20 -4.18 13.77
CA THR A 613 12.10 -3.42 14.66
C THR A 613 13.34 -2.86 13.95
N THR A 614 13.72 -3.37 12.77
CA THR A 614 14.90 -2.88 12.03
C THR A 614 14.61 -1.66 11.14
N LEU A 615 13.34 -1.27 10.93
CA LEU A 615 12.99 -0.22 9.96
C LEU A 615 13.74 1.09 10.22
N TRP A 616 13.73 1.58 11.45
CA TRP A 616 14.38 2.84 11.82
C TRP A 616 15.92 2.78 11.73
N ALA A 617 16.52 1.60 11.92
CA ALA A 617 17.96 1.40 11.68
C ALA A 617 18.29 1.44 10.18
N ASN A 618 17.44 0.85 9.33
CA ASN A 618 17.57 0.93 7.88
C ASN A 618 17.40 2.37 7.38
N HIS A 619 16.44 3.13 7.94
CA HIS A 619 16.27 4.56 7.68
C HIS A 619 17.53 5.35 8.02
N LEU A 620 18.11 5.11 9.21
CA LEU A 620 19.35 5.75 9.64
C LEU A 620 20.50 5.45 8.67
N GLN A 621 20.76 4.17 8.36
CA GLN A 621 21.82 3.76 7.43
C GLN A 621 21.61 4.29 5.99
N TYR A 622 20.37 4.40 5.51
CA TYR A 622 20.06 4.89 4.16
C TYR A 622 20.27 6.41 4.07
N LEU A 623 19.62 7.17 4.95
CA LEU A 623 19.73 8.63 4.97
C LEU A 623 21.14 9.10 5.32
N ALA A 624 21.86 8.42 6.22
CA ALA A 624 23.24 8.78 6.56
C ALA A 624 24.23 8.61 5.38
N LYS A 625 23.91 7.75 4.40
CA LYS A 625 24.68 7.63 3.14
C LYS A 625 24.38 8.82 2.22
N LEU A 626 23.11 9.08 1.92
CA LEU A 626 22.68 10.22 1.10
C LEU A 626 23.14 11.58 1.67
N ALA A 627 23.10 11.74 2.99
CA ALA A 627 23.60 12.92 3.68
C ALA A 627 25.12 13.10 3.48
N ARG A 628 25.90 12.02 3.58
CA ARG A 628 27.36 12.08 3.32
C ARG A 628 27.70 12.34 1.85
N GLU A 629 26.82 11.98 0.92
CA GLU A 629 27.03 12.15 -0.53
C GLU A 629 26.66 13.55 -1.02
N HIS A 630 25.49 14.08 -0.62
CA HIS A 630 24.96 15.34 -1.15
C HIS A 630 24.98 16.51 -0.16
N PHE A 631 24.98 16.25 1.15
CA PHE A 631 24.73 17.26 2.18
C PHE A 631 25.75 17.20 3.33
N PRO A 632 27.04 17.53 3.09
CA PRO A 632 28.12 17.37 4.08
C PRO A 632 28.00 18.23 5.34
N ALA A 633 27.06 19.18 5.38
CA ALA A 633 26.69 19.95 6.58
C ALA A 633 25.63 19.27 7.46
N ALA A 634 25.09 18.12 7.03
CA ALA A 634 24.07 17.39 7.76
C ALA A 634 24.62 16.70 9.02
N ARG A 635 23.90 16.83 10.13
CA ARG A 635 24.25 16.32 11.47
C ARG A 635 23.06 15.73 12.23
N VAL A 636 21.90 15.65 11.58
CA VAL A 636 20.65 15.07 12.09
C VAL A 636 20.10 14.08 11.07
N ILE A 637 19.61 12.93 11.52
CA ILE A 637 18.81 11.99 10.73
C ILE A 637 17.52 11.72 11.51
N ASN A 638 16.41 12.19 10.97
CA ASN A 638 15.08 11.93 11.51
C ASN A 638 14.53 10.65 10.85
N VAL A 639 14.36 9.60 11.65
CA VAL A 639 13.86 8.28 11.18
C VAL A 639 12.33 8.21 11.13
N GLY A 640 11.66 9.32 11.48
CA GLY A 640 10.21 9.50 11.40
C GLY A 640 9.46 8.78 12.53
N GLY A 641 8.13 8.71 12.41
CA GLY A 641 7.27 8.00 13.35
C GLY A 641 7.09 6.51 13.03
N GLY A 642 5.97 5.94 13.48
CA GLY A 642 5.41 4.70 12.92
C GLY A 642 5.16 3.54 13.91
N LEU A 643 5.74 3.59 15.11
CA LEU A 643 5.65 2.54 16.14
C LEU A 643 4.21 2.04 16.39
N SER A 644 4.03 0.72 16.42
CA SER A 644 2.75 0.04 16.67
C SER A 644 2.37 -0.01 18.16
N ILE A 645 1.10 -0.34 18.44
CA ILE A 645 0.55 -0.55 19.80
C ILE A 645 -0.44 -1.72 19.80
N PRO A 646 -0.61 -2.45 20.91
CA PRO A 646 -1.60 -3.53 21.01
C PRO A 646 -3.03 -2.97 21.09
N TYR A 647 -3.73 -3.00 19.96
CA TYR A 647 -5.16 -2.65 19.89
C TYR A 647 -6.08 -3.71 20.53
N THR A 648 -5.57 -4.90 20.83
CA THR A 648 -6.28 -6.02 21.48
C THR A 648 -5.81 -6.27 22.91
N PHE A 649 -6.60 -6.96 23.72
CA PHE A 649 -6.17 -7.46 25.03
C PHE A 649 -5.15 -8.60 24.86
N GLY A 650 -3.95 -8.43 25.39
CA GLY A 650 -2.85 -9.40 25.23
C GLY A 650 -2.22 -9.41 23.83
N GLY A 651 -2.51 -8.41 22.98
CA GLY A 651 -1.79 -8.22 21.72
C GLY A 651 -0.30 -7.97 21.92
N ALA A 652 0.52 -8.30 20.92
CA ALA A 652 1.96 -8.09 20.98
C ALA A 652 2.31 -6.60 21.05
N GLU A 653 3.29 -6.26 21.90
CA GLU A 653 3.90 -4.93 21.94
C GLU A 653 5.16 -4.90 21.06
N VAL A 654 5.46 -3.73 20.48
CA VAL A 654 6.74 -3.52 19.79
C VAL A 654 7.90 -3.67 20.76
N ASN A 655 8.89 -4.51 20.41
CA ASN A 655 10.07 -4.73 21.22
C ASN A 655 11.03 -3.54 21.10
N LEU A 656 10.80 -2.51 21.93
CA LEU A 656 11.61 -1.29 21.96
C LEU A 656 13.10 -1.56 22.13
N LYS A 657 13.49 -2.58 22.92
CA LYS A 657 14.91 -2.94 23.06
C LYS A 657 15.51 -3.41 21.74
N ALA A 658 14.78 -4.20 20.94
CA ALA A 658 15.25 -4.63 19.62
C ALA A 658 15.25 -3.50 18.58
N VAL A 659 14.43 -2.45 18.78
CA VAL A 659 14.53 -1.19 18.01
C VAL A 659 15.79 -0.43 18.40
N ASP A 660 16.07 -0.31 19.70
CA ASP A 660 17.25 0.39 20.24
C ASP A 660 18.56 -0.30 19.89
N ASP A 661 18.63 -1.64 20.02
CA ASP A 661 19.79 -2.44 19.65
C ASP A 661 20.14 -2.26 18.17
N ALA A 662 19.13 -2.23 17.29
CA ALA A 662 19.31 -2.02 15.86
C ALA A 662 19.72 -0.57 15.53
N LEU A 663 19.08 0.42 16.17
CA LEU A 663 19.44 1.83 16.01
C LEU A 663 20.85 2.13 16.55
N ALA A 664 21.24 1.54 17.67
CA ALA A 664 22.57 1.68 18.26
C ALA A 664 23.66 1.09 17.36
N ALA A 665 23.41 -0.07 16.74
CA ALA A 665 24.32 -0.65 15.75
C ALA A 665 24.49 0.27 14.53
N ALA A 666 23.38 0.76 13.95
CA ALA A 666 23.43 1.72 12.84
C ALA A 666 24.07 3.06 13.22
N LYS A 667 23.85 3.56 14.44
CA LYS A 667 24.47 4.78 14.96
C LYS A 667 25.97 4.60 15.21
N ALA A 668 26.45 3.39 15.51
CA ALA A 668 27.87 3.09 15.64
C ALA A 668 28.61 3.12 14.28
N GLU A 669 27.93 2.82 13.16
CA GLU A 669 28.46 3.04 11.80
C GLU A 669 28.50 4.52 11.41
N PHE A 670 27.59 5.32 11.98
CA PHE A 670 27.32 6.71 11.59
C PHE A 670 27.30 7.70 12.79
N PRO A 671 28.32 7.71 13.67
CA PRO A 671 28.28 8.36 14.98
C PRO A 671 28.25 9.90 14.95
N GLN A 672 28.47 10.51 13.79
CA GLN A 672 28.39 11.97 13.58
C GLN A 672 26.95 12.51 13.46
N PHE A 673 25.94 11.64 13.35
CA PHE A 673 24.54 12.04 13.25
C PHE A 673 23.77 11.86 14.56
N GLN A 674 23.02 12.88 14.95
CA GLN A 674 21.94 12.73 15.92
C GLN A 674 20.75 12.01 15.26
N VAL A 675 20.09 11.14 16.01
CA VAL A 675 18.91 10.37 15.58
C VAL A 675 17.67 10.99 16.21
N TRP A 676 16.73 11.46 15.40
CA TRP A 676 15.43 12.00 15.84
C TRP A 676 14.29 11.06 15.45
N MET A 677 13.20 11.00 16.23
CA MET A 677 12.04 10.14 15.96
C MET A 677 10.72 10.84 16.30
N GLU A 678 9.64 10.50 15.57
CA GLU A 678 8.34 11.19 15.64
C GLU A 678 7.18 10.30 16.18
N PRO A 679 7.22 9.83 17.45
CA PRO A 679 6.17 8.97 18.00
C PRO A 679 4.86 9.74 18.20
N GLY A 680 3.83 9.46 17.40
CA GLY A 680 2.45 9.91 17.66
C GLY A 680 1.58 8.82 18.29
N ARG A 681 1.29 7.76 17.51
CA ARG A 681 0.37 6.68 17.90
C ARG A 681 0.78 5.98 19.20
N PHE A 682 2.07 5.72 19.38
CA PHE A 682 2.59 4.99 20.55
C PHE A 682 2.23 5.68 21.87
N ILE A 683 2.45 6.99 21.94
CA ILE A 683 2.19 7.81 23.12
C ILE A 683 0.68 7.98 23.35
N ALA A 684 -0.05 8.39 22.31
CA ALA A 684 -1.42 8.85 22.47
C ALA A 684 -2.47 7.74 22.44
N ALA A 685 -2.28 6.61 21.75
CA ALA A 685 -3.37 5.65 21.50
C ALA A 685 -3.97 5.09 22.80
N GLN A 686 -3.13 4.50 23.65
CA GLN A 686 -3.55 3.86 24.90
C GLN A 686 -3.95 4.86 26.00
N CYS A 687 -3.66 6.16 25.84
CA CYS A 687 -4.04 7.15 26.85
C CYS A 687 -5.53 7.50 26.80
N GLY A 688 -6.21 7.34 25.65
CA GLY A 688 -7.60 7.75 25.46
C GLY A 688 -8.58 6.61 25.18
N ILE A 689 -9.79 6.75 25.72
CA ILE A 689 -10.95 5.88 25.50
C ILE A 689 -12.16 6.71 25.04
N VAL A 690 -13.15 6.08 24.41
CA VAL A 690 -14.49 6.66 24.23
C VAL A 690 -15.49 5.89 25.08
N LEU A 691 -16.32 6.60 25.84
CA LEU A 691 -17.48 6.04 26.53
C LEU A 691 -18.76 6.37 25.74
N ALA A 692 -19.60 5.37 25.49
CA ALA A 692 -20.82 5.52 24.73
C ALA A 692 -21.96 4.71 25.38
N LYS A 693 -23.16 5.29 25.43
CA LYS A 693 -24.33 4.64 26.02
C LYS A 693 -25.03 3.76 24.99
N VAL A 694 -25.47 2.57 25.37
CA VAL A 694 -26.31 1.71 24.53
C VAL A 694 -27.69 2.34 24.41
N THR A 695 -28.11 2.61 23.18
CA THR A 695 -29.40 3.22 22.86
C THR A 695 -30.46 2.19 22.49
N GLN A 696 -30.10 1.17 21.70
CA GLN A 696 -31.05 0.17 21.19
C GLN A 696 -30.39 -1.20 21.00
N ILE A 697 -31.16 -2.26 21.24
CA ILE A 697 -30.80 -3.64 20.86
C ILE A 697 -31.72 -4.09 19.73
N LYS A 698 -31.15 -4.71 18.69
CA LYS A 698 -31.91 -5.18 17.53
C LYS A 698 -31.40 -6.54 17.05
N HIS A 699 -32.31 -7.51 16.92
CA HIS A 699 -31.99 -8.80 16.33
C HIS A 699 -32.49 -8.83 14.87
N LYS A 700 -31.61 -9.21 13.93
CA LYS A 700 -31.96 -9.35 12.51
C LYS A 700 -31.21 -10.55 11.92
N SER A 701 -31.94 -11.52 11.37
CA SER A 701 -31.39 -12.68 10.66
C SER A 701 -30.28 -13.42 11.43
N GLY A 702 -30.47 -13.62 12.74
CA GLY A 702 -29.49 -14.27 13.64
C GLY A 702 -28.45 -13.34 14.26
N VAL A 703 -28.26 -12.12 13.75
CA VAL A 703 -27.26 -11.16 14.26
C VAL A 703 -27.88 -10.24 15.33
N LYS A 704 -27.22 -10.11 16.48
CA LYS A 704 -27.49 -9.07 17.50
C LYS A 704 -26.76 -7.78 17.11
N PHE A 705 -27.48 -6.68 17.01
CA PHE A 705 -26.95 -5.33 16.85
C PHE A 705 -27.12 -4.57 18.16
N VAL A 706 -26.09 -3.80 18.54
CA VAL A 706 -26.05 -2.92 19.71
C VAL A 706 -25.77 -1.52 19.20
N GLY A 707 -26.82 -0.69 19.17
CA GLY A 707 -26.72 0.73 18.84
C GLY A 707 -26.18 1.53 20.02
N VAL A 708 -25.25 2.43 19.78
CA VAL A 708 -24.67 3.32 20.81
C VAL A 708 -24.83 4.81 20.48
N THR A 709 -24.50 5.71 21.43
CA THR A 709 -24.51 7.17 21.22
C THR A 709 -23.38 7.66 20.31
N ALA A 710 -22.21 7.03 20.37
CA ALA A 710 -21.09 7.31 19.47
C ALA A 710 -21.35 6.78 18.05
N GLY A 711 -20.67 7.34 17.05
CA GLY A 711 -20.57 6.77 15.69
C GLY A 711 -19.28 7.21 15.01
N MET A 712 -19.18 7.00 13.69
CA MET A 712 -18.04 7.43 12.87
C MET A 712 -17.78 8.95 12.91
N HIS A 713 -18.80 9.75 13.26
CA HIS A 713 -18.66 11.18 13.57
C HIS A 713 -17.84 11.45 14.85
N THR A 714 -17.89 10.54 15.82
CA THR A 714 -17.14 10.59 17.10
C THR A 714 -15.74 10.02 16.94
N MET A 715 -15.58 8.94 16.16
CA MET A 715 -14.30 8.24 15.97
C MET A 715 -14.34 7.46 14.63
N ILE A 716 -13.80 8.05 13.57
CA ILE A 716 -13.99 7.59 12.19
C ILE A 716 -13.15 6.35 11.79
N ARG A 717 -12.18 5.93 12.62
CA ARG A 717 -11.14 4.97 12.22
C ARG A 717 -11.66 3.60 11.75
N PRO A 718 -12.71 2.98 12.33
CA PRO A 718 -13.24 1.72 11.85
C PRO A 718 -13.91 1.84 10.47
N ALA A 719 -14.55 2.97 10.17
CA ALA A 719 -15.10 3.22 8.83
C ALA A 719 -13.97 3.48 7.80
N LEU A 720 -13.05 4.39 8.13
CA LEU A 720 -12.03 4.90 7.20
C LEU A 720 -10.84 3.96 6.95
N TYR A 721 -10.47 3.14 7.95
CA TYR A 721 -9.27 2.29 7.89
C TYR A 721 -9.55 0.82 8.24
N GLN A 722 -10.82 0.43 8.45
CA GLN A 722 -11.19 -0.88 9.03
C GLN A 722 -10.46 -1.18 10.35
N ALA A 723 -10.11 -0.12 11.10
CA ALA A 723 -9.26 -0.23 12.28
C ALA A 723 -9.96 -0.92 13.44
N TYR A 724 -9.35 -2.00 13.96
CA TYR A 724 -9.78 -2.65 15.18
C TYR A 724 -9.59 -1.76 16.42
N HIS A 725 -10.54 -1.81 17.33
CA HIS A 725 -10.48 -1.32 18.71
C HIS A 725 -11.14 -2.38 19.61
N GLU A 726 -10.71 -2.53 20.86
CA GLU A 726 -11.50 -3.30 21.84
C GLU A 726 -12.79 -2.54 22.21
N VAL A 727 -13.89 -3.28 22.41
CA VAL A 727 -15.18 -2.73 22.85
C VAL A 727 -15.71 -3.56 24.01
N VAL A 728 -15.98 -2.94 25.15
CA VAL A 728 -16.25 -3.60 26.44
C VAL A 728 -17.50 -3.01 27.08
N ASN A 729 -18.37 -3.83 27.70
CA ASN A 729 -19.47 -3.32 28.51
C ASN A 729 -18.96 -3.11 29.95
N ILE A 730 -18.84 -1.84 30.39
CA ILE A 730 -18.36 -1.51 31.74
C ILE A 730 -19.51 -1.40 32.77
N SER A 731 -20.68 -1.92 32.41
CA SER A 731 -21.90 -1.89 33.23
C SER A 731 -22.46 -3.29 33.55
N ARG A 732 -21.92 -4.35 32.92
CA ARG A 732 -22.36 -5.74 33.09
C ARG A 732 -21.22 -6.74 32.97
N ASP A 733 -21.33 -7.78 33.77
CA ASP A 733 -20.59 -9.04 33.62
C ASP A 733 -21.61 -10.15 33.27
N GLY A 734 -21.21 -11.14 32.49
CA GLY A 734 -22.09 -12.24 32.06
C GLY A 734 -21.56 -13.00 30.84
N PRO A 735 -22.18 -14.13 30.46
CA PRO A 735 -21.69 -14.95 29.35
C PRO A 735 -21.59 -14.15 28.04
N PRO A 736 -20.49 -14.24 27.29
CA PRO A 736 -20.30 -13.45 26.08
C PRO A 736 -21.13 -14.00 24.90
N ALA A 737 -21.79 -13.09 24.18
CA ALA A 737 -22.49 -13.36 22.93
C ALA A 737 -22.03 -12.36 21.85
N ASN A 738 -21.89 -12.83 20.61
CA ASN A 738 -21.39 -12.01 19.51
C ASN A 738 -22.42 -10.97 19.06
N ALA A 739 -21.99 -9.71 18.95
CA ALA A 739 -22.79 -8.59 18.50
C ALA A 739 -22.06 -7.71 17.47
N VAL A 740 -22.83 -6.95 16.70
CA VAL A 740 -22.33 -5.83 15.89
C VAL A 740 -22.60 -4.53 16.67
N VAL A 741 -21.54 -3.76 16.96
CA VAL A 741 -21.64 -2.46 17.62
C VAL A 741 -21.62 -1.37 16.56
N CYS A 742 -22.71 -0.62 16.45
CA CYS A 742 -22.93 0.38 15.41
C CYS A 742 -23.42 1.71 16.01
N GLY A 743 -23.11 2.81 15.33
CA GLY A 743 -23.54 4.13 15.76
C GLY A 743 -24.90 4.57 15.17
N PRO A 744 -25.26 5.85 15.35
CA PRO A 744 -26.52 6.42 14.92
C PRO A 744 -26.39 7.38 13.71
N ILE A 745 -25.39 7.17 12.84
CA ILE A 745 -25.21 7.86 11.54
C ILE A 745 -26.00 7.13 10.45
N CYS A 746 -26.48 7.87 9.44
CA CYS A 746 -27.29 7.32 8.34
C CYS A 746 -26.45 6.66 7.23
N GLU A 747 -25.43 5.88 7.61
CA GLU A 747 -24.47 5.27 6.67
C GLU A 747 -24.15 3.83 7.09
N SER A 748 -24.05 2.91 6.12
CA SER A 748 -23.74 1.49 6.37
C SER A 748 -22.33 1.23 6.91
N GLY A 749 -21.45 2.24 6.80
CA GLY A 749 -20.10 2.24 7.37
C GLY A 749 -20.03 2.56 8.87
N ASP A 750 -21.13 2.99 9.52
CA ASP A 750 -21.13 3.38 10.94
C ASP A 750 -21.13 2.17 11.91
N VAL A 751 -20.08 1.36 11.83
CA VAL A 751 -19.87 0.12 12.59
C VAL A 751 -18.50 0.17 13.26
N PHE A 752 -18.47 0.23 14.59
CA PHE A 752 -17.22 0.20 15.36
C PHE A 752 -16.62 -1.20 15.44
N ALA A 753 -17.46 -2.22 15.58
CA ALA A 753 -17.02 -3.60 15.71
C ALA A 753 -18.06 -4.57 15.13
N ARG A 754 -17.57 -5.62 14.45
CA ARG A 754 -18.33 -6.79 14.05
C ARG A 754 -17.92 -7.97 14.94
N GLU A 755 -18.84 -8.90 15.16
CA GLU A 755 -18.61 -10.15 15.93
C GLU A 755 -17.97 -9.94 17.31
N ARG A 756 -18.34 -8.83 17.97
CA ARG A 756 -17.84 -8.42 19.27
C ARG A 756 -18.46 -9.28 20.38
N PRO A 757 -17.69 -10.05 21.18
CA PRO A 757 -18.21 -10.62 22.41
C PRO A 757 -18.61 -9.49 23.39
N LEU A 758 -19.88 -9.44 23.76
CA LEU A 758 -20.43 -8.61 24.84
C LEU A 758 -21.31 -9.50 25.74
N PRO A 759 -21.54 -9.16 27.03
CA PRO A 759 -22.48 -9.89 27.89
C PRO A 759 -23.84 -10.05 27.20
N GLU A 760 -24.38 -11.27 27.19
CA GLU A 760 -25.59 -11.63 26.45
C GLU A 760 -26.77 -10.69 26.78
N ASP A 761 -26.88 -10.28 28.05
CA ASP A 761 -27.94 -9.42 28.58
C ASP A 761 -27.71 -7.90 28.39
N THR A 762 -26.64 -7.52 27.66
CA THR A 762 -26.35 -6.12 27.27
C THR A 762 -27.59 -5.47 26.64
N ARG A 763 -27.97 -4.29 27.16
CA ARG A 763 -29.26 -3.62 26.95
C ARG A 763 -29.15 -2.09 26.95
N GLU A 764 -30.25 -1.42 26.61
CA GLU A 764 -30.38 0.05 26.69
C GLU A 764 -29.96 0.61 28.07
N GLY A 765 -29.26 1.74 28.06
CA GLY A 765 -28.76 2.41 29.25
C GLY A 765 -27.40 1.92 29.76
N ASP A 766 -26.94 0.73 29.34
CA ASP A 766 -25.58 0.26 29.62
C ASP A 766 -24.53 1.19 28.97
N VAL A 767 -23.33 1.25 29.56
CA VAL A 767 -22.18 1.99 29.02
C VAL A 767 -21.19 1.01 28.40
N LEU A 768 -20.92 1.21 27.10
CA LEU A 768 -19.77 0.59 26.42
C LEU A 768 -18.56 1.54 26.45
N LEU A 769 -17.38 0.94 26.54
CA LEU A 769 -16.08 1.59 26.41
C LEU A 769 -15.41 1.10 25.12
N ILE A 770 -14.88 2.01 24.33
CA ILE A 770 -14.02 1.74 23.16
C ILE A 770 -12.58 2.10 23.55
N ASP A 771 -11.67 1.13 23.53
CA ASP A 771 -10.28 1.29 23.97
C ASP A 771 -9.37 1.83 22.86
N CYS A 772 -8.17 2.31 23.21
CA CYS A 772 -7.14 2.79 22.28
C CYS A 772 -7.59 3.93 21.34
N CYS A 773 -8.60 4.72 21.73
CA CYS A 773 -9.13 5.83 20.94
C CYS A 773 -8.29 7.12 21.04
N GLY A 774 -7.24 7.14 21.87
CA GLY A 774 -6.51 8.36 22.18
C GLY A 774 -5.66 8.95 21.07
N ALA A 775 -5.42 8.22 19.97
CA ALA A 775 -4.67 8.69 18.81
C ALA A 775 -5.50 8.59 17.53
N TYR A 776 -5.60 9.70 16.78
CA TYR A 776 -6.40 9.79 15.54
C TYR A 776 -7.90 9.53 15.79
N GLY A 777 -8.36 9.87 17.00
CA GLY A 777 -9.76 9.83 17.43
C GLY A 777 -10.42 11.20 17.29
N PHE A 778 -10.41 12.00 18.36
CA PHE A 778 -11.08 13.31 18.42
C PHE A 778 -10.59 14.31 17.35
N CYS A 779 -9.28 14.32 17.03
CA CYS A 779 -8.74 15.14 15.94
C CYS A 779 -9.25 14.76 14.53
N MET A 780 -9.97 13.64 14.40
CA MET A 780 -10.68 13.21 13.18
C MET A 780 -12.20 13.11 13.39
N ALA A 781 -12.74 13.66 14.49
CA ALA A 781 -14.17 13.77 14.73
C ALA A 781 -14.79 14.86 13.84
N SER A 782 -16.10 14.77 13.62
CA SER A 782 -16.83 15.69 12.73
C SER A 782 -18.27 15.88 13.18
N THR A 783 -18.91 16.96 12.70
CA THR A 783 -20.33 17.23 12.92
C THR A 783 -21.25 16.54 11.90
N TYR A 784 -20.85 15.36 11.41
CA TYR A 784 -21.60 14.63 10.39
C TYR A 784 -23.00 14.23 10.89
N ASN A 785 -24.00 14.37 10.01
CA ASN A 785 -25.43 14.35 10.35
C ASN A 785 -25.83 15.33 11.48
N LEU A 786 -25.16 16.48 11.57
CA LEU A 786 -25.41 17.57 12.54
C LEU A 786 -25.32 17.13 14.01
N ARG A 787 -24.55 16.09 14.30
CA ARG A 787 -24.23 15.68 15.67
C ARG A 787 -23.14 16.60 16.25
N PRO A 788 -23.16 16.90 17.56
CA PRO A 788 -22.10 17.66 18.19
C PRO A 788 -20.79 16.85 18.21
N LEU A 789 -19.66 17.54 18.39
CA LEU A 789 -18.43 16.89 18.83
C LEU A 789 -18.62 16.44 20.30
N PRO A 790 -18.04 15.30 20.71
CA PRO A 790 -18.11 14.83 22.10
C PRO A 790 -17.34 15.76 23.06
N GLU A 791 -17.65 15.68 24.35
CA GLU A 791 -16.79 16.27 25.39
C GLU A 791 -15.46 15.51 25.51
N GLU A 792 -14.39 16.22 25.86
CA GLU A 792 -13.07 15.66 26.20
C GLU A 792 -12.81 15.82 27.71
N LEU A 793 -12.53 14.73 28.41
CA LEU A 793 -12.26 14.72 29.86
C LEU A 793 -10.86 14.16 30.18
N ILE A 794 -10.28 14.64 31.29
CA ILE A 794 -8.96 14.20 31.79
C ILE A 794 -9.10 13.49 33.15
N VAL A 795 -8.25 12.47 33.35
CA VAL A 795 -8.01 11.77 34.63
C VAL A 795 -6.51 11.59 34.93
#